data_AF-J3P089-F1
#
_entry.id   AF-J3P089-F1
#
_cell.length_a   1.000
_cell.length_b   1.000
_cell.length_c   1.000
_cell.angle_alpha   90.00
_cell.angle_beta   90.00
_cell.angle_gamma   90.00
#
_symmetry.space_group_name_H-M   'P 1'
#
loop_
_entity.id
_entity.type
_entity.pdbx_description
1 polymer ?
#
loop_
_entity_poly.entity_id
_entity_poly.type
_entity_poly.pdbx_seq_one_letter_code
_entity_poly.pdbx_strand_id
1 'polypeptide(L)'
;MAGLRKVAAAGVVLGWAVAAVCVPKDEFYGGGVTILTDNDLSNSPKKGSAALLLHKLTAYDDADKACKLLGESLWSPEAATFADGLNSSLSYQVHQGVFPRAQLFWVSWGAGGGGGGGGCRAVDTAGVVASDVDCAGRRLPALCTQSAPVLDYRSNNNHTEFVVNHAAGGGGLVYKGFRDFFVWKFRGVRYAATPTRFEHARPYVPTAADRAAPVPALDAAGECLQRPGQVPGGGAEDCLFMNIWTPYLPPSPGGPGKKDDDGTDTPVPRLKPVMFYIHGGGFVEGGYTNFNTDGTMLASRGDVVVVALNYRLGSLGWLAFADGVHRGNYGLSDIIQGLHWVRDNIRHFGGDPARVTIFGESAGGMLVRALLASPKAAGLFVAAAIQSGPSGRAPPPLGSAAGYASPAVAHAFLGARLLARLGCDADPDPVACMRRLDGRAIIDADPEAILTVNDGEYLVAPTLRLNGSAPSFASDVVVMTGFNRDESGVDFPTAPAGDLRTLLAGMQLPFLADVADKVLASPEFGIPANPSEREKQDAVVRVVTDALYACSEQATVYSATRPGPSAAFKAVYAYRFNRTYSPAGYTTPGCSSNAPEFEDYYKCHAGEQMIVFGTWPRRGLPDRDGRDLVFTRAVVDQWAAFARALDPNPDRAYLRARGYWSTLARVEAQEPWARADLAAGGGEEEDARRIRLLQHQSRMDGYVGLGRCRVLGMPLTWLESR
;
A
#
# COMPACT_ATOMS: atom_id res chain seq x y z
N MET A 1 -68.25 -23.29 -28.64
CA MET A 1 -67.76 -22.08 -29.33
C MET A 1 -66.71 -21.42 -28.45
N ALA A 2 -65.72 -20.78 -29.08
CA ALA A 2 -64.52 -20.12 -28.51
C ALA A 2 -63.37 -21.07 -28.12
N GLY A 3 -62.40 -21.18 -29.04
CA GLY A 3 -61.13 -21.87 -28.86
C GLY A 3 -60.05 -20.95 -28.30
N LEU A 4 -59.24 -21.50 -27.39
CA LEU A 4 -57.99 -20.92 -26.93
C LEU A 4 -56.91 -21.05 -28.01
N ARG A 5 -56.39 -19.92 -28.49
CA ARG A 5 -55.15 -19.86 -29.27
C ARG A 5 -53.95 -19.87 -28.33
N LYS A 6 -53.08 -20.87 -28.50
CA LYS A 6 -51.71 -20.90 -27.97
C LYS A 6 -50.90 -19.81 -28.67
N VAL A 7 -50.27 -18.91 -27.90
CA VAL A 7 -49.25 -17.98 -28.40
C VAL A 7 -47.89 -18.64 -28.16
N ALA A 8 -47.15 -18.86 -29.23
CA ALA A 8 -45.77 -19.35 -29.19
C ALA A 8 -44.83 -18.21 -28.76
N ALA A 9 -44.06 -18.44 -27.69
CA ALA A 9 -42.96 -17.57 -27.31
C ALA A 9 -41.72 -17.95 -28.14
N ALA A 10 -41.32 -17.08 -29.06
CA ALA A 10 -40.04 -17.18 -29.76
C ALA A 10 -38.92 -16.81 -28.78
N GLY A 11 -38.11 -17.80 -28.38
CA GLY A 11 -36.87 -17.56 -27.64
C GLY A 11 -35.82 -16.95 -28.56
N VAL A 12 -35.47 -15.68 -28.32
CA VAL A 12 -34.28 -15.06 -28.91
C VAL A 12 -33.08 -15.50 -28.07
N VAL A 13 -32.32 -16.46 -28.58
CA VAL A 13 -30.96 -16.74 -28.10
C VAL A 13 -30.08 -15.61 -28.63
N LEU A 14 -29.83 -14.59 -27.82
CA LEU A 14 -28.76 -13.62 -28.08
C LEU A 14 -27.42 -14.33 -27.87
N GLY A 15 -26.88 -14.90 -28.95
CA GLY A 15 -25.48 -15.26 -29.03
C GLY A 15 -24.64 -13.99 -28.89
N TRP A 16 -23.89 -13.88 -27.80
CA TRP A 16 -22.87 -12.85 -27.65
C TRP A 16 -21.76 -13.14 -28.67
N ALA A 17 -21.81 -12.47 -29.82
CA ALA A 17 -20.67 -12.39 -30.72
C ALA A 17 -19.58 -11.58 -30.02
N VAL A 18 -18.57 -12.27 -29.48
CA VAL A 18 -17.32 -11.65 -29.06
C VAL A 18 -16.69 -11.09 -30.33
N ALA A 19 -16.76 -9.77 -30.52
CA ALA A 19 -15.99 -9.10 -31.56
C ALA A 19 -14.52 -9.44 -31.31
N ALA A 20 -13.91 -10.21 -32.22
CA ALA A 20 -12.49 -10.48 -32.20
C ALA A 20 -11.77 -9.15 -32.37
N VAL A 21 -11.16 -8.66 -31.28
CA VAL A 21 -10.21 -7.55 -31.35
C VAL A 21 -9.10 -8.00 -32.29
N CYS A 22 -8.95 -7.31 -33.43
CA CYS A 22 -7.89 -7.58 -34.37
C CYS A 22 -6.57 -7.13 -33.73
N VAL A 23 -5.77 -8.09 -33.27
CA VAL A 23 -4.55 -7.85 -32.49
C VAL A 23 -3.43 -7.37 -33.40
N PRO A 24 -2.74 -6.24 -33.09
CA PRO A 24 -1.56 -5.81 -33.84
C PRO A 24 -0.45 -6.86 -33.76
N LYS A 25 0.20 -7.17 -34.89
CA LYS A 25 1.27 -8.17 -34.99
C LYS A 25 2.56 -7.80 -34.23
N ASP A 26 2.67 -6.56 -33.76
CA ASP A 26 3.90 -5.98 -33.19
C ASP A 26 3.83 -5.83 -31.66
N GLU A 27 2.90 -6.53 -30.99
CA GLU A 27 2.67 -6.43 -29.55
C GLU A 27 3.00 -7.74 -28.81
N PHE A 28 3.69 -7.61 -27.67
CA PHE A 28 4.02 -8.75 -26.82
C PHE A 28 2.78 -9.19 -26.01
N TYR A 29 2.15 -10.31 -26.39
CA TYR A 29 0.99 -10.92 -25.69
C TYR A 29 1.26 -12.32 -25.08
N GLY A 30 2.51 -12.83 -25.12
CA GLY A 30 2.79 -14.26 -24.94
C GLY A 30 3.36 -14.69 -23.59
N GLY A 31 2.74 -15.67 -22.94
CA GLY A 31 3.34 -16.61 -21.98
C GLY A 31 3.80 -16.12 -20.61
N GLY A 32 3.67 -14.82 -20.34
CA GLY A 32 4.03 -14.22 -19.05
C GLY A 32 5.52 -13.88 -18.94
N VAL A 33 5.81 -12.78 -18.27
CA VAL A 33 7.16 -12.20 -18.15
C VAL A 33 7.44 -11.77 -16.74
N THR A 34 8.58 -12.20 -16.21
CA THR A 34 9.08 -11.78 -14.90
C THR A 34 10.32 -10.93 -15.06
N ILE A 35 10.40 -9.82 -14.34
CA ILE A 35 11.66 -9.09 -14.16
C ILE A 35 12.45 -9.83 -13.06
N LEU A 36 13.56 -10.45 -13.45
CA LEU A 36 14.53 -11.01 -12.53
C LEU A 36 15.50 -9.89 -12.14
N THR A 37 15.63 -9.61 -10.86
CA THR A 37 16.52 -8.55 -10.37
C THR A 37 16.95 -8.82 -8.93
N ASP A 38 18.24 -8.63 -8.66
CA ASP A 38 18.73 -8.49 -7.29
C ASP A 38 18.48 -7.06 -6.80
N ASN A 39 17.44 -6.90 -5.98
CA ASN A 39 17.08 -5.63 -5.39
C ASN A 39 17.53 -5.54 -3.94
N ASP A 40 18.67 -4.90 -3.74
CA ASP A 40 19.26 -4.61 -2.45
C ASP A 40 18.89 -3.22 -1.90
N LEU A 41 17.93 -2.50 -2.51
CA LEU A 41 17.53 -1.14 -2.15
C LEU A 41 18.61 -0.05 -2.26
N SER A 42 19.82 -0.35 -2.76
CA SER A 42 20.90 0.64 -2.89
C SER A 42 20.70 1.61 -4.07
N ASN A 43 19.71 1.35 -4.92
CA ASN A 43 19.47 2.04 -6.18
C ASN A 43 20.67 2.01 -7.16
N SER A 44 21.62 1.09 -6.92
CA SER A 44 22.88 0.96 -7.67
C SER A 44 23.06 -0.48 -8.17
N PRO A 45 22.21 -0.98 -9.08
CA PRO A 45 22.30 -2.35 -9.55
C PRO A 45 23.61 -2.57 -10.32
N LYS A 46 24.14 -3.78 -10.24
CA LYS A 46 25.31 -4.18 -11.02
C LYS A 46 24.92 -4.42 -12.48
N LYS A 47 25.83 -4.16 -13.42
CA LYS A 47 25.61 -4.50 -14.83
C LYS A 47 25.39 -6.01 -14.96
N GLY A 48 24.27 -6.42 -15.56
CA GLY A 48 23.96 -7.84 -15.76
C GLY A 48 23.29 -8.54 -14.56
N SER A 49 22.96 -7.83 -13.48
CA SER A 49 22.24 -8.39 -12.32
C SER A 49 20.75 -8.59 -12.54
N ALA A 50 20.25 -8.31 -13.74
CA ALA A 50 18.85 -8.43 -14.11
C ALA A 50 18.66 -9.04 -15.50
N ALA A 51 17.52 -9.67 -15.69
CA ALA A 51 17.06 -10.24 -16.95
C ALA A 51 15.53 -10.22 -17.01
N LEU A 52 14.96 -10.18 -18.22
CA LEU A 52 13.55 -10.52 -18.41
C LEU A 52 13.45 -12.02 -18.64
N LEU A 53 12.69 -12.71 -17.80
CA LEU A 53 12.39 -14.12 -17.97
C LEU A 53 11.08 -14.27 -18.74
N LEU A 54 11.17 -14.81 -19.95
CA LEU A 54 10.03 -15.22 -20.75
C LEU A 54 9.68 -16.66 -20.40
N HIS A 55 8.48 -16.88 -19.88
CA HIS A 55 8.06 -18.20 -19.40
C HIS A 55 7.58 -19.13 -20.53
N LYS A 56 7.13 -18.57 -21.66
CA LYS A 56 6.68 -19.36 -22.83
C LYS A 56 7.81 -20.28 -23.31
N LEU A 57 7.49 -21.55 -23.56
CA LEU A 57 8.45 -22.47 -24.16
C LEU A 57 8.45 -22.28 -25.68
N THR A 58 9.55 -21.77 -26.24
CA THR A 58 9.64 -21.46 -27.67
C THR A 58 10.91 -22.02 -28.30
N ALA A 59 10.93 -22.08 -29.64
CA ALA A 59 12.16 -22.32 -30.38
C ALA A 59 13.06 -21.07 -30.28
N TYR A 60 14.34 -21.23 -30.57
CA TYR A 60 15.32 -20.15 -30.38
C TYR A 60 14.94 -18.86 -31.13
N ASP A 61 14.59 -18.94 -32.42
CA ASP A 61 14.25 -17.77 -33.22
C ASP A 61 13.01 -17.03 -32.71
N ASP A 62 12.05 -17.75 -32.12
CA ASP A 62 10.85 -17.17 -31.55
C ASP A 62 11.15 -16.50 -30.20
N ALA A 63 12.06 -17.08 -29.39
CA ALA A 63 12.57 -16.44 -28.19
C ALA A 63 13.31 -15.13 -28.50
N ASP A 64 14.19 -15.15 -29.51
CA ASP A 64 14.93 -13.96 -29.95
C ASP A 64 13.99 -12.85 -30.46
N LYS A 65 12.97 -13.20 -31.27
CA LYS A 65 11.92 -12.25 -31.67
C LYS A 65 11.16 -11.69 -30.47
N ALA A 66 10.84 -12.53 -29.49
CA ALA A 66 10.11 -12.11 -28.29
C ALA A 66 10.91 -11.12 -27.43
N CYS A 67 12.23 -11.34 -27.28
CA CYS A 67 13.11 -10.36 -26.63
C CYS A 67 13.13 -9.02 -27.41
N LYS A 68 13.21 -9.07 -28.74
CA LYS A 68 13.21 -7.87 -29.59
C LYS A 68 11.91 -7.06 -29.49
N LEU A 69 10.76 -7.74 -29.38
CA LEU A 69 9.47 -7.08 -29.13
C LEU A 69 9.42 -6.35 -27.77
N LEU A 70 10.25 -6.75 -26.81
CA LEU A 70 10.40 -6.08 -25.53
C LEU A 70 11.49 -5.00 -25.54
N GLY A 71 12.09 -4.68 -26.70
CA GLY A 71 13.21 -3.76 -26.80
C GLY A 71 14.53 -4.33 -26.29
N GLU A 72 14.65 -5.65 -26.21
CA GLU A 72 15.79 -6.36 -25.62
C GLU A 72 16.42 -7.36 -26.59
N SER A 73 17.50 -7.99 -26.16
CA SER A 73 18.16 -9.10 -26.85
C SER A 73 18.26 -10.29 -25.92
N LEU A 74 18.57 -11.49 -26.43
CA LEU A 74 18.87 -12.63 -25.56
C LEU A 74 20.08 -12.31 -24.67
N TRP A 75 19.96 -12.62 -23.38
CA TRP A 75 21.00 -12.39 -22.37
C TRP A 75 22.28 -13.13 -22.76
N SER A 76 23.45 -12.51 -22.54
CA SER A 76 24.73 -13.04 -22.99
C SER A 76 25.67 -13.34 -21.82
N PRO A 77 26.13 -14.60 -21.65
CA PRO A 77 27.14 -14.95 -20.65
C PRO A 77 28.45 -14.18 -20.75
N GLU A 78 28.79 -13.70 -21.95
CA GLU A 78 30.01 -12.93 -22.20
C GLU A 78 29.86 -11.44 -21.87
N ALA A 79 28.63 -10.91 -21.87
CA ALA A 79 28.36 -9.48 -21.66
C ALA A 79 27.98 -9.14 -20.22
N ALA A 80 27.57 -10.15 -19.44
CA ALA A 80 27.05 -9.99 -18.09
C ALA A 80 27.50 -11.14 -17.18
N THR A 81 27.84 -10.83 -15.94
CA THR A 81 28.27 -11.83 -14.96
C THR A 81 27.06 -12.44 -14.24
N PHE A 82 26.79 -13.72 -14.49
CA PHE A 82 25.66 -14.44 -13.88
C PHE A 82 25.62 -14.36 -12.34
N ALA A 83 26.79 -14.35 -11.70
CA ALA A 83 26.96 -14.29 -10.26
C ALA A 83 26.63 -12.91 -9.64
N ASP A 84 26.43 -11.87 -10.45
CA ASP A 84 26.13 -10.52 -9.97
C ASP A 84 24.65 -10.30 -9.56
N GLY A 85 23.83 -11.35 -9.55
CA GLY A 85 22.48 -11.33 -8.98
C GLY A 85 21.50 -12.28 -9.67
N LEU A 86 21.76 -12.65 -10.93
CA LEU A 86 20.87 -13.51 -11.71
C LEU A 86 20.81 -14.94 -11.15
N ASN A 87 21.92 -15.43 -10.59
CA ASN A 87 21.97 -16.68 -9.82
C ASN A 87 20.91 -16.76 -8.71
N SER A 88 20.76 -15.71 -7.91
CA SER A 88 19.81 -15.65 -6.80
C SER A 88 18.38 -15.52 -7.32
N SER A 89 18.18 -14.72 -8.37
CA SER A 89 16.86 -14.56 -9.00
C SER A 89 16.34 -15.85 -9.63
N LEU A 90 17.20 -16.66 -10.27
CA LEU A 90 16.83 -17.97 -10.82
C LEU A 90 16.71 -19.05 -9.74
N SER A 91 17.59 -19.05 -8.74
CA SER A 91 17.45 -19.89 -7.54
C SER A 91 16.09 -19.66 -6.86
N TYR A 92 15.63 -18.41 -6.84
CA TYR A 92 14.30 -18.10 -6.34
C TYR A 92 13.17 -18.70 -7.19
N GLN A 93 13.29 -18.73 -8.52
CA GLN A 93 12.29 -19.42 -9.36
C GLN A 93 12.21 -20.92 -9.04
N VAL A 94 13.34 -21.56 -8.73
CA VAL A 94 13.38 -22.94 -8.25
C VAL A 94 12.72 -23.08 -6.88
N HIS A 95 13.03 -22.17 -5.94
CA HIS A 95 12.40 -22.15 -4.61
C HIS A 95 10.87 -21.98 -4.68
N GLN A 96 10.38 -21.19 -5.63
CA GLN A 96 8.95 -21.02 -5.88
C GLN A 96 8.29 -22.27 -6.49
N GLY A 97 9.08 -23.23 -6.98
CA GLY A 97 8.63 -24.42 -7.69
C GLY A 97 8.20 -24.13 -9.12
N VAL A 98 8.63 -23.00 -9.70
CA VAL A 98 8.32 -22.66 -11.10
C VAL A 98 9.14 -23.53 -12.04
N PHE A 99 10.44 -23.70 -11.75
CA PHE A 99 11.34 -24.50 -12.58
C PHE A 99 12.12 -25.54 -11.75
N PRO A 100 12.46 -26.71 -12.33
CA PRO A 100 13.43 -27.61 -11.73
C PRO A 100 14.85 -27.02 -11.79
N ARG A 101 15.77 -27.50 -10.95
CA ARG A 101 17.18 -27.05 -10.95
C ARG A 101 17.88 -27.22 -12.30
N ALA A 102 17.56 -28.28 -13.03
CA ALA A 102 18.15 -28.57 -14.34
C ALA A 102 17.47 -27.82 -15.50
N GLN A 103 16.57 -26.86 -15.23
CA GLN A 103 15.92 -26.08 -16.27
C GLN A 103 16.95 -25.30 -17.08
N LEU A 104 16.85 -25.40 -18.40
CA LEU A 104 17.62 -24.61 -19.36
C LEU A 104 16.81 -23.41 -19.84
N PHE A 105 17.49 -22.28 -20.08
CA PHE A 105 16.91 -21.05 -20.63
C PHE A 105 17.71 -20.61 -21.86
N TRP A 106 17.03 -20.22 -22.94
CA TRP A 106 17.69 -19.64 -24.11
C TRP A 106 18.49 -18.40 -23.74
N VAL A 107 19.72 -18.32 -24.25
CA VAL A 107 20.66 -17.20 -24.12
C VAL A 107 21.30 -16.90 -25.48
N SER A 108 22.12 -15.86 -25.57
CA SER A 108 22.72 -15.37 -26.81
C SER A 108 23.44 -16.47 -27.62
N TRP A 109 23.46 -16.29 -28.95
CA TRP A 109 24.12 -17.17 -29.90
C TRP A 109 25.60 -17.37 -29.55
N GLY A 110 26.07 -18.62 -29.59
CA GLY A 110 27.46 -18.95 -29.33
C GLY A 110 28.35 -18.65 -30.53
N ALA A 111 29.42 -17.87 -30.34
CA ALA A 111 30.47 -17.78 -31.35
C ALA A 111 31.19 -19.13 -31.45
N GLY A 112 31.18 -19.75 -32.63
CA GLY A 112 31.88 -21.01 -32.85
C GLY A 112 33.39 -20.81 -32.76
N GLY A 113 34.08 -21.67 -32.00
CA GLY A 113 35.53 -21.63 -31.91
C GLY A 113 36.18 -22.08 -33.23
N GLY A 114 37.14 -21.30 -33.74
CA GLY A 114 38.17 -21.78 -34.67
C GLY A 114 37.71 -22.60 -35.87
N GLY A 115 36.66 -22.16 -36.59
CA GLY A 115 36.26 -22.72 -37.89
C GLY A 115 34.94 -23.50 -37.93
N GLY A 116 34.28 -23.73 -36.78
CA GLY A 116 32.89 -24.20 -36.73
C GLY A 116 31.91 -23.02 -36.74
N GLY A 117 30.82 -23.09 -37.52
CA GLY A 117 29.73 -22.12 -37.41
C GLY A 117 29.16 -22.11 -35.99
N GLY A 118 28.87 -20.93 -35.43
CA GLY A 118 28.25 -20.82 -34.11
C GLY A 118 26.89 -21.52 -34.01
N GLY A 119 26.30 -21.57 -32.81
CA GLY A 119 25.04 -22.30 -32.57
C GLY A 119 24.21 -21.76 -31.41
N CYS A 120 22.99 -22.28 -31.28
CA CYS A 120 22.10 -21.96 -30.16
C CYS A 120 22.66 -22.48 -28.84
N ARG A 121 22.49 -21.68 -27.79
CA ARG A 121 22.96 -21.97 -26.43
C ARG A 121 21.85 -21.78 -25.42
N ALA A 122 21.94 -22.51 -24.33
CA ALA A 122 21.09 -22.31 -23.17
C ALA A 122 21.92 -22.28 -21.88
N VAL A 123 21.42 -21.61 -20.85
CA VAL A 123 22.03 -21.60 -19.51
C VAL A 123 21.11 -22.31 -18.52
N ASP A 124 21.67 -23.04 -17.56
CA ASP A 124 20.88 -23.61 -16.47
C ASP A 124 20.71 -22.65 -15.29
N THR A 125 19.96 -23.06 -14.26
CA THR A 125 19.74 -22.23 -13.04
C THR A 125 21.01 -21.99 -12.22
N ALA A 126 22.10 -22.72 -12.48
CA ALA A 126 23.40 -22.56 -11.84
C ALA A 126 24.38 -21.71 -12.68
N GLY A 127 23.99 -21.28 -13.87
CA GLY A 127 24.83 -20.48 -14.77
C GLY A 127 25.71 -21.32 -15.70
N VAL A 128 25.51 -22.64 -15.77
CA VAL A 128 26.26 -23.52 -16.67
C VAL A 128 25.67 -23.42 -18.08
N VAL A 129 26.52 -23.09 -19.05
CA VAL A 129 26.12 -22.92 -20.45
C VAL A 129 26.21 -24.25 -21.20
N ALA A 130 25.09 -24.65 -21.80
CA ALA A 130 25.01 -25.74 -22.77
C ALA A 130 25.16 -25.18 -24.19
N SER A 131 26.12 -25.73 -24.94
CA SER A 131 26.35 -25.44 -26.36
C SER A 131 25.62 -26.44 -27.26
N ASP A 132 25.46 -26.09 -28.55
CA ASP A 132 24.89 -26.95 -29.59
C ASP A 132 23.48 -27.49 -29.27
N VAL A 133 22.68 -26.65 -28.62
CA VAL A 133 21.28 -26.97 -28.32
C VAL A 133 20.47 -26.88 -29.61
N ASP A 134 19.62 -27.87 -29.88
CA ASP A 134 18.76 -27.88 -31.08
C ASP A 134 17.83 -26.66 -31.12
N CYS A 135 18.14 -25.69 -31.98
CA CYS A 135 17.44 -24.42 -32.11
C CYS A 135 15.94 -24.57 -32.42
N ALA A 136 15.59 -25.61 -33.20
CA ALA A 136 14.25 -25.77 -33.76
C ALA A 136 13.44 -26.85 -33.03
N GLY A 137 14.07 -27.97 -32.68
CA GLY A 137 13.41 -29.08 -32.02
C GLY A 137 13.29 -28.91 -30.50
N ARG A 138 14.09 -28.05 -29.87
CA ARG A 138 13.98 -27.74 -28.44
C ARG A 138 13.05 -26.55 -28.19
N ARG A 139 12.19 -26.67 -27.17
CA ARG A 139 11.36 -25.58 -26.65
C ARG A 139 11.82 -25.25 -25.23
N LEU A 140 12.26 -24.01 -24.99
CA LEU A 140 12.75 -23.56 -23.68
C LEU A 140 12.18 -22.17 -23.35
N PRO A 141 12.10 -21.82 -22.05
CA PRO A 141 11.96 -20.42 -21.64
C PRO A 141 13.22 -19.63 -22.06
N ALA A 142 13.15 -18.30 -22.04
CA ALA A 142 14.25 -17.45 -22.49
C ALA A 142 14.61 -16.37 -21.47
N LEU A 143 15.90 -16.03 -21.43
CA LEU A 143 16.40 -14.87 -20.70
C LEU A 143 16.74 -13.77 -21.69
N CYS A 144 16.05 -12.65 -21.60
CA CYS A 144 16.42 -11.43 -22.31
C CYS A 144 17.24 -10.51 -21.41
N THR A 145 18.01 -9.61 -22.01
CA THR A 145 18.57 -8.45 -21.32
C THR A 145 17.46 -7.65 -20.63
N GLN A 146 17.83 -6.93 -19.57
CA GLN A 146 17.00 -5.91 -18.96
C GLN A 146 17.82 -4.62 -18.96
N SER A 147 17.58 -3.79 -19.96
CA SER A 147 18.31 -2.55 -20.20
C SER A 147 17.56 -1.31 -19.71
N ALA A 148 16.33 -1.46 -19.21
CA ALA A 148 15.56 -0.36 -18.67
C ALA A 148 16.34 0.31 -17.52
N PRO A 149 16.45 1.66 -17.52
CA PRO A 149 17.22 2.35 -16.50
C PRO A 149 16.60 2.21 -15.11
N VAL A 150 17.44 2.37 -14.11
CA VAL A 150 16.96 2.70 -12.77
C VAL A 150 16.44 4.12 -12.81
N LEU A 151 15.12 4.26 -12.72
CA LEU A 151 14.50 5.58 -12.62
C LEU A 151 14.72 6.15 -11.22
N ASP A 152 14.96 7.45 -11.18
CA ASP A 152 14.81 8.22 -9.95
C ASP A 152 13.31 8.42 -9.66
N TYR A 153 13.01 9.06 -8.54
CA TYR A 153 11.63 9.33 -8.17
C TYR A 153 10.95 10.40 -9.03
N ARG A 154 11.69 11.19 -9.83
CA ARG A 154 11.18 12.32 -10.62
C ARG A 154 10.92 11.96 -12.08
N SER A 155 11.43 10.82 -12.55
CA SER A 155 11.41 10.41 -13.94
C SER A 155 10.38 9.32 -14.22
N ASN A 156 9.72 9.43 -15.37
CA ASN A 156 8.99 8.33 -15.99
C ASN A 156 9.77 7.85 -17.21
N ASN A 157 9.66 6.55 -17.50
CA ASN A 157 10.31 5.93 -18.64
C ASN A 157 9.27 5.61 -19.71
N ASN A 158 8.85 6.63 -20.45
CA ASN A 158 7.91 6.49 -21.56
C ASN A 158 8.62 6.25 -22.91
N HIS A 159 9.92 5.94 -22.88
CA HIS A 159 10.67 5.50 -24.05
C HIS A 159 10.04 4.23 -24.63
N THR A 160 9.86 4.24 -25.96
CA THR A 160 9.05 3.26 -26.67
C THR A 160 9.52 1.81 -26.48
N GLU A 161 10.82 1.60 -26.27
CA GLU A 161 11.45 0.28 -26.05
C GLU A 161 11.12 -0.36 -24.68
N PHE A 162 10.67 0.43 -23.71
CA PHE A 162 10.35 -0.07 -22.36
C PHE A 162 8.84 -0.12 -22.07
N VAL A 163 8.03 0.20 -23.09
CA VAL A 163 6.57 0.20 -23.03
C VAL A 163 6.03 -1.16 -23.43
N VAL A 164 4.91 -1.56 -22.81
CA VAL A 164 4.19 -2.80 -23.14
C VAL A 164 2.70 -2.53 -23.26
N ASN A 165 2.07 -3.13 -24.26
CA ASN A 165 0.62 -3.24 -24.35
C ASN A 165 0.21 -4.56 -23.71
N HIS A 166 -0.50 -4.48 -22.59
CA HIS A 166 -0.83 -5.62 -21.74
C HIS A 166 -2.35 -5.80 -21.66
N ALA A 167 -2.86 -6.92 -22.17
CA ALA A 167 -4.28 -7.25 -22.02
C ALA A 167 -4.61 -7.54 -20.56
N ALA A 168 -5.45 -6.70 -19.96
CA ALA A 168 -5.92 -6.85 -18.59
C ALA A 168 -7.36 -6.40 -18.43
N GLY A 169 -8.16 -7.18 -17.68
CA GLY A 169 -9.52 -6.81 -17.26
C GLY A 169 -10.65 -7.65 -17.88
N GLY A 170 -11.75 -7.76 -17.14
CA GLY A 170 -13.00 -8.36 -17.62
C GLY A 170 -13.66 -7.48 -18.68
N GLY A 171 -13.35 -7.70 -19.96
CA GLY A 171 -13.91 -6.92 -21.05
C GLY A 171 -13.01 -6.68 -22.26
N GLY A 172 -11.78 -7.21 -22.26
CA GLY A 172 -10.87 -7.10 -23.41
C GLY A 172 -10.12 -5.76 -23.49
N LEU A 173 -9.88 -5.11 -22.35
CA LEU A 173 -9.03 -3.92 -22.31
C LEU A 173 -7.55 -4.28 -22.46
N VAL A 174 -6.83 -3.39 -23.11
CA VAL A 174 -5.38 -3.43 -23.23
C VAL A 174 -4.85 -2.17 -22.56
N TYR A 175 -3.93 -2.30 -21.62
CA TYR A 175 -3.27 -1.17 -20.97
C TYR A 175 -1.86 -0.99 -21.50
N LYS A 176 -1.51 0.25 -21.85
CA LYS A 176 -0.16 0.62 -22.25
C LYS A 176 0.63 1.04 -21.01
N GLY A 177 1.36 0.09 -20.43
CA GLY A 177 2.26 0.28 -19.29
C GLY A 177 3.72 0.39 -19.70
N PHE A 178 4.63 0.48 -18.73
CA PHE A 178 6.07 0.52 -18.97
C PHE A 178 6.84 -0.20 -17.88
N ARG A 179 8.15 -0.42 -18.07
CA ARG A 179 9.04 -0.95 -17.03
C ARG A 179 10.16 0.02 -16.69
N ASP A 180 10.63 -0.08 -15.45
CA ASP A 180 11.99 0.31 -15.11
C ASP A 180 12.84 -0.95 -14.87
N PHE A 181 14.04 -0.76 -14.31
CA PHE A 181 14.94 -1.87 -13.99
C PHE A 181 14.30 -2.91 -13.04
N PHE A 182 13.36 -2.52 -12.19
CA PHE A 182 12.87 -3.34 -11.07
C PHE A 182 11.48 -3.92 -11.30
N VAL A 183 10.56 -3.17 -11.91
CA VAL A 183 9.14 -3.54 -12.02
C VAL A 183 8.48 -3.03 -13.29
N TRP A 184 7.36 -3.65 -13.64
CA TRP A 184 6.34 -3.10 -14.52
C TRP A 184 5.47 -2.10 -13.76
N LYS A 185 5.06 -1.04 -14.45
CA LYS A 185 4.23 0.05 -13.91
C LYS A 185 3.06 0.33 -14.83
N PHE A 186 1.89 0.48 -14.21
CA PHE A 186 0.68 0.99 -14.83
C PHE A 186 0.19 2.14 -13.97
N ARG A 187 0.41 3.36 -14.46
CA ARG A 187 0.08 4.59 -13.72
C ARG A 187 -1.22 5.17 -14.26
N GLY A 188 -2.09 5.67 -13.38
CA GLY A 188 -3.35 6.29 -13.80
C GLY A 188 -4.43 5.31 -14.30
N VAL A 189 -4.48 4.09 -13.76
CA VAL A 189 -5.54 3.12 -14.09
C VAL A 189 -6.86 3.55 -13.43
N ARG A 190 -7.89 3.82 -14.23
CA ARG A 190 -9.21 4.22 -13.71
C ARG A 190 -9.93 3.03 -13.08
N TYR A 191 -10.38 3.18 -11.84
CA TYR A 191 -11.06 2.11 -11.10
C TYR A 191 -12.55 2.37 -10.85
N ALA A 192 -12.98 3.62 -10.95
CA ALA A 192 -14.37 4.05 -10.78
C ALA A 192 -14.77 5.08 -11.85
N ALA A 193 -16.07 5.23 -12.05
CA ALA A 193 -16.61 6.31 -12.87
C ALA A 193 -16.22 7.68 -12.28
N THR A 194 -16.19 8.73 -13.11
CA THR A 194 -16.00 10.10 -12.64
C THR A 194 -17.01 10.40 -11.51
N PRO A 195 -16.55 10.85 -10.33
CA PRO A 195 -17.44 11.07 -9.20
C PRO A 195 -18.55 12.05 -9.51
N THR A 196 -19.77 11.70 -9.15
CA THR A 196 -20.82 12.70 -8.98
C THR A 196 -20.73 13.24 -7.55
N ARG A 197 -20.77 14.56 -7.39
CA ARG A 197 -20.63 15.18 -6.06
C ARG A 197 -21.70 14.67 -5.10
N PHE A 198 -21.23 14.32 -3.91
CA PHE A 198 -22.04 13.80 -2.81
C PHE A 198 -22.76 12.48 -3.14
N GLU A 199 -22.22 11.70 -4.06
CA GLU A 199 -22.69 10.34 -4.33
C GLU A 199 -21.56 9.33 -4.10
N HIS A 200 -21.93 8.12 -3.70
CA HIS A 200 -21.00 6.99 -3.59
C HIS A 200 -20.46 6.56 -4.95
N ALA A 201 -19.25 5.99 -4.94
CA ALA A 201 -18.55 5.59 -6.14
C ALA A 201 -19.34 4.53 -6.93
N ARG A 202 -19.25 4.59 -8.25
CA ARG A 202 -19.81 3.59 -9.15
C ARG A 202 -18.68 2.90 -9.91
N PRO A 203 -18.81 1.60 -10.26
CA PRO A 203 -17.81 0.90 -11.06
C PRO A 203 -17.53 1.63 -12.38
N TYR A 204 -16.26 1.62 -12.80
CA TYR A 204 -15.92 2.10 -14.12
C TYR A 204 -16.44 1.14 -15.19
N VAL A 205 -17.15 1.68 -16.19
CA VAL A 205 -17.58 0.93 -17.37
C VAL A 205 -16.74 1.39 -18.56
N PRO A 206 -15.90 0.52 -19.14
CA PRO A 206 -15.05 0.93 -20.25
C PRO A 206 -15.84 1.31 -21.49
N THR A 207 -15.48 2.45 -22.07
CA THR A 207 -16.12 3.05 -23.25
C THR A 207 -15.78 2.28 -24.53
N ALA A 208 -16.45 2.60 -25.63
CA ALA A 208 -16.09 2.05 -26.94
C ALA A 208 -14.67 2.47 -27.38
N ALA A 209 -14.23 3.66 -26.98
CA ALA A 209 -12.88 4.15 -27.26
C ALA A 209 -11.81 3.35 -26.50
N ASP A 210 -12.05 3.04 -25.23
CA ASP A 210 -11.12 2.22 -24.42
C ASP A 210 -10.95 0.80 -24.98
N ARG A 211 -11.98 0.29 -25.65
CA ARG A 211 -11.96 -1.03 -26.30
C ARG A 211 -11.35 -0.99 -27.69
N ALA A 212 -11.25 0.18 -28.31
CA ALA A 212 -10.76 0.35 -29.67
C ALA A 212 -9.23 0.50 -29.75
N ALA A 213 -8.57 0.89 -28.66
CA ALA A 213 -7.12 1.09 -28.60
C ALA A 213 -6.56 0.86 -27.18
N PRO A 214 -5.24 0.59 -27.02
CA PRO A 214 -4.61 0.49 -25.71
C PRO A 214 -4.82 1.75 -24.86
N VAL A 215 -5.36 1.58 -23.66
CA VAL A 215 -5.57 2.62 -22.66
C VAL A 215 -4.21 3.06 -22.09
N PRO A 216 -3.81 4.33 -22.23
CA PRO A 216 -2.55 4.81 -21.69
C PRO A 216 -2.50 4.69 -20.16
N ALA A 217 -1.48 3.99 -19.65
CA ALA A 217 -1.17 3.89 -18.23
C ALA A 217 0.32 4.22 -17.97
N LEU A 218 0.80 5.27 -18.64
CA LEU A 218 2.21 5.67 -18.68
C LEU A 218 2.55 6.76 -17.65
N ASP A 219 1.57 7.57 -17.29
CA ASP A 219 1.70 8.69 -16.37
C ASP A 219 0.58 8.64 -15.34
N ALA A 220 0.80 9.29 -14.20
CA ALA A 220 -0.30 9.49 -13.28
C ALA A 220 -1.39 10.34 -13.95
N ALA A 221 -2.63 9.86 -13.91
CA ALA A 221 -3.82 10.64 -14.19
C ALA A 221 -4.16 11.59 -13.02
N GLY A 222 -5.32 12.26 -13.09
CA GLY A 222 -5.71 13.32 -12.17
C GLY A 222 -5.62 12.96 -10.68
N GLU A 223 -4.99 13.84 -9.90
CA GLU A 223 -5.03 13.82 -8.43
C GLU A 223 -6.35 14.37 -7.90
N CYS A 224 -6.84 13.89 -6.76
CA CYS A 224 -8.11 14.39 -6.23
C CYS A 224 -8.03 15.85 -5.78
N LEU A 225 -9.12 16.58 -6.02
CA LEU A 225 -9.23 18.00 -5.72
C LEU A 225 -8.94 18.28 -4.24
N GLN A 226 -7.91 19.08 -4.00
CA GLN A 226 -7.37 19.45 -2.69
C GLN A 226 -6.68 20.82 -2.78
N ARG A 227 -6.44 21.52 -1.68
CA ARG A 227 -5.71 22.81 -1.76
C ARG A 227 -4.32 22.62 -2.39
N PRO A 228 -3.81 23.59 -3.18
CA PRO A 228 -2.43 23.55 -3.64
C PRO A 228 -1.46 23.34 -2.46
N GLY A 229 -0.61 22.33 -2.58
CA GLY A 229 0.22 21.85 -1.47
C GLY A 229 1.04 20.65 -1.93
N GLN A 230 0.81 19.47 -1.33
CA GLN A 230 1.43 18.22 -1.79
C GLN A 230 1.18 17.94 -3.28
N VAL A 231 -0.01 18.32 -3.76
CA VAL A 231 -0.33 18.38 -5.19
C VAL A 231 -0.27 19.85 -5.64
N PRO A 232 0.76 20.26 -6.42
CA PRO A 232 0.98 21.68 -6.74
C PRO A 232 -0.19 22.37 -7.46
N GLY A 233 -0.90 21.66 -8.35
CA GLY A 233 -2.09 22.16 -9.04
C GLY A 233 -3.40 22.00 -8.25
N GLY A 234 -3.34 21.36 -7.08
CA GLY A 234 -4.50 21.06 -6.24
C GLY A 234 -5.51 20.05 -6.84
N GLY A 235 -5.14 19.30 -7.88
CA GLY A 235 -5.97 18.19 -8.41
C GLY A 235 -7.23 18.59 -9.19
N ALA A 236 -8.08 17.60 -9.44
CA ALA A 236 -9.34 17.67 -10.19
C ALA A 236 -10.41 16.74 -9.57
N GLU A 237 -11.68 16.90 -9.95
CA GLU A 237 -12.76 16.01 -9.49
C GLU A 237 -12.74 14.66 -10.20
N ASP A 238 -12.32 14.62 -11.46
CA ASP A 238 -12.04 13.37 -12.16
C ASP A 238 -10.70 12.81 -11.71
N CYS A 239 -10.73 12.03 -10.63
CA CYS A 239 -9.51 11.63 -9.90
C CYS A 239 -9.46 10.18 -9.41
N LEU A 240 -10.47 9.35 -9.68
CA LEU A 240 -10.53 7.97 -9.16
C LEU A 240 -9.68 7.00 -9.99
N PHE A 241 -8.36 7.16 -9.82
CA PHE A 241 -7.30 6.39 -10.47
C PHE A 241 -6.40 5.68 -9.45
N MET A 242 -5.68 4.66 -9.92
CA MET A 242 -4.68 3.93 -9.16
C MET A 242 -3.39 3.69 -9.96
N ASN A 243 -2.30 3.47 -9.23
CA ASN A 243 -1.00 3.07 -9.74
C ASN A 243 -0.73 1.62 -9.31
N ILE A 244 -0.19 0.82 -10.23
CA ILE A 244 0.12 -0.59 -10.01
C ILE A 244 1.61 -0.81 -10.31
N TRP A 245 2.34 -1.41 -9.37
CA TRP A 245 3.72 -1.88 -9.55
C TRP A 245 3.75 -3.40 -9.41
N THR A 246 4.32 -4.11 -10.38
CA THR A 246 4.38 -5.57 -10.37
C THR A 246 5.69 -6.12 -10.93
N PRO A 247 6.30 -7.15 -10.30
CA PRO A 247 7.47 -7.82 -10.87
C PRO A 247 7.10 -8.85 -11.96
N TYR A 248 5.82 -9.14 -12.15
CA TYR A 248 5.35 -10.22 -13.01
C TYR A 248 4.09 -9.84 -13.79
N LEU A 249 4.15 -9.99 -15.12
CA LEU A 249 2.98 -9.96 -15.99
C LEU A 249 2.57 -11.40 -16.34
N PRO A 250 1.36 -11.84 -16.01
CA PRO A 250 0.88 -13.17 -16.39
C PRO A 250 0.54 -13.22 -17.88
N PRO A 251 0.44 -14.44 -18.46
CA PRO A 251 -0.08 -14.62 -19.82
C PRO A 251 -1.45 -13.95 -19.98
N SER A 252 -1.68 -13.32 -21.14
CA SER A 252 -2.94 -12.63 -21.41
C SER A 252 -4.15 -13.58 -21.41
N PRO A 253 -5.34 -13.11 -21.01
CA PRO A 253 -6.58 -13.92 -21.09
C PRO A 253 -6.88 -14.28 -22.55
N GLY A 254 -6.90 -15.57 -22.88
CA GLY A 254 -7.05 -16.03 -24.27
C GLY A 254 -5.76 -16.11 -25.08
N GLY A 255 -4.60 -15.77 -24.48
CA GLY A 255 -3.30 -16.26 -24.97
C GLY A 255 -3.23 -17.79 -24.86
N PRO A 256 -2.20 -18.46 -25.43
CA PRO A 256 -2.00 -19.89 -25.19
C PRO A 256 -2.11 -20.10 -23.68
N GLY A 257 -3.01 -21.00 -23.27
CA GLY A 257 -3.37 -21.20 -21.87
C GLY A 257 -2.17 -21.66 -21.06
N LYS A 258 -2.39 -22.40 -19.97
CA LYS A 258 -1.28 -23.14 -19.33
C LYS A 258 -0.56 -24.12 -20.27
N LYS A 259 -0.89 -24.20 -21.56
CA LYS A 259 -0.33 -25.12 -22.53
C LYS A 259 0.36 -24.35 -23.65
N ASP A 260 1.60 -24.74 -23.93
CA ASP A 260 2.38 -24.27 -25.08
C ASP A 260 1.92 -24.91 -26.39
N ASP A 261 2.53 -24.50 -27.52
CA ASP A 261 2.13 -24.91 -28.87
C ASP A 261 2.28 -26.43 -29.12
N ASP A 262 3.03 -27.13 -28.27
CA ASP A 262 3.20 -28.60 -28.27
C ASP A 262 2.36 -29.33 -27.20
N GLY A 263 1.51 -28.60 -26.46
CA GLY A 263 0.63 -29.13 -25.43
C GLY A 263 1.27 -29.35 -24.06
N THR A 264 2.55 -28.99 -23.87
CA THR A 264 3.24 -29.02 -22.57
C THR A 264 2.79 -27.90 -21.65
N ASP A 265 2.82 -28.12 -20.34
CA ASP A 265 2.42 -27.08 -19.38
C ASP A 265 3.46 -25.96 -19.31
N THR A 266 3.08 -24.73 -19.64
CA THR A 266 3.92 -23.54 -19.47
C THR A 266 4.18 -23.29 -17.98
N PRO A 267 5.43 -23.30 -17.53
CA PRO A 267 5.73 -23.03 -16.13
C PRO A 267 5.45 -21.55 -15.82
N VAL A 268 4.40 -21.27 -15.05
CA VAL A 268 4.01 -19.90 -14.67
C VAL A 268 4.11 -19.69 -13.15
N PRO A 269 4.66 -18.56 -12.69
CA PRO A 269 4.64 -18.20 -11.28
C PRO A 269 3.21 -18.18 -10.71
N ARG A 270 3.09 -18.48 -9.41
CA ARG A 270 1.85 -18.18 -8.68
C ARG A 270 1.61 -16.67 -8.68
N LEU A 271 0.34 -16.28 -8.71
CA LEU A 271 -0.06 -14.89 -8.48
C LEU A 271 0.51 -14.40 -7.13
N LYS A 272 0.98 -13.16 -7.10
CA LYS A 272 1.67 -12.55 -5.96
C LYS A 272 0.68 -11.91 -5.00
N PRO A 273 0.92 -11.87 -3.69
CA PRO A 273 0.05 -11.11 -2.79
C PRO A 273 -0.02 -9.65 -3.21
N VAL A 274 -1.13 -9.00 -2.89
CA VAL A 274 -1.39 -7.59 -3.23
C VAL A 274 -1.27 -6.75 -1.96
N MET A 275 -0.42 -5.74 -1.98
CA MET A 275 -0.35 -4.70 -0.96
C MET A 275 -1.07 -3.45 -1.48
N PHE A 276 -2.21 -3.13 -0.88
CA PHE A 276 -3.10 -2.04 -1.29
C PHE A 276 -2.95 -0.86 -0.33
N TYR A 277 -2.26 0.18 -0.77
CA TYR A 277 -1.90 1.35 0.01
C TYR A 277 -2.97 2.44 -0.04
N ILE A 278 -3.33 2.95 1.13
CA ILE A 278 -4.26 4.07 1.33
C ILE A 278 -3.46 5.23 1.91
N HIS A 279 -3.34 6.32 1.17
CA HIS A 279 -2.52 7.46 1.59
C HIS A 279 -3.14 8.24 2.76
N GLY A 280 -2.28 8.83 3.58
CA GLY A 280 -2.63 9.80 4.62
C GLY A 280 -2.93 11.19 4.07
N GLY A 281 -2.71 12.21 4.91
CA GLY A 281 -2.97 13.63 4.56
C GLY A 281 -4.24 14.20 5.21
N GLY A 282 -4.59 13.71 6.40
CA GLY A 282 -5.66 14.30 7.23
C GLY A 282 -7.02 14.37 6.54
N PHE A 283 -7.32 13.48 5.59
CA PHE A 283 -8.51 13.50 4.72
C PHE A 283 -8.64 14.69 3.77
N VAL A 284 -7.70 15.64 3.75
CA VAL A 284 -7.79 16.91 2.99
C VAL A 284 -6.77 17.03 1.87
N GLU A 285 -5.67 16.27 1.96
CA GLU A 285 -4.58 16.28 0.99
C GLU A 285 -3.98 14.89 0.81
N GLY A 286 -3.00 14.79 -0.09
CA GLY A 286 -2.30 13.55 -0.41
C GLY A 286 -2.74 12.97 -1.75
N GLY A 287 -2.07 11.90 -2.16
CA GLY A 287 -2.35 11.24 -3.42
C GLY A 287 -1.43 10.06 -3.68
N TYR A 288 -1.83 9.24 -4.64
CA TYR A 288 -1.11 8.04 -5.08
C TYR A 288 0.21 8.32 -5.85
N THR A 289 0.56 9.58 -6.13
CA THR A 289 1.86 9.95 -6.73
C THR A 289 2.93 10.34 -5.72
N ASN A 290 2.62 10.30 -4.41
CA ASN A 290 3.60 10.64 -3.39
C ASN A 290 4.84 9.74 -3.50
N PHE A 291 5.99 10.37 -3.74
CA PHE A 291 7.28 9.70 -3.95
C PHE A 291 7.78 8.94 -2.72
N ASN A 292 7.34 9.31 -1.51
CA ASN A 292 7.67 8.55 -0.29
C ASN A 292 7.10 7.14 -0.33
N THR A 293 6.02 6.94 -1.07
CA THR A 293 5.23 5.72 -1.12
C THR A 293 5.21 5.10 -2.52
N ASP A 294 6.25 5.36 -3.34
CA ASP A 294 6.44 4.67 -4.62
C ASP A 294 6.63 3.17 -4.40
N GLY A 295 5.78 2.36 -5.06
CA GLY A 295 5.72 0.92 -4.83
C GLY A 295 6.87 0.10 -5.42
N THR A 296 7.81 0.70 -6.16
CA THR A 296 8.81 -0.03 -6.95
C THR A 296 9.66 -0.97 -6.10
N MET A 297 10.21 -0.46 -5.01
CA MET A 297 11.14 -1.19 -4.17
C MET A 297 10.43 -2.28 -3.35
N LEU A 298 9.26 -1.94 -2.79
CA LEU A 298 8.42 -2.90 -2.07
C LEU A 298 7.94 -4.04 -2.98
N ALA A 299 7.49 -3.75 -4.21
CA ALA A 299 7.04 -4.76 -5.16
C ALA A 299 8.17 -5.70 -5.60
N SER A 300 9.32 -5.14 -6.01
CA SER A 300 10.47 -5.91 -6.50
C SER A 300 11.14 -6.74 -5.40
N ARG A 301 11.52 -6.11 -4.28
CA ARG A 301 12.16 -6.82 -3.16
C ARG A 301 11.20 -7.77 -2.47
N GLY A 302 9.97 -7.33 -2.26
CA GLY A 302 8.94 -8.09 -1.57
C GLY A 302 8.32 -9.24 -2.38
N ASP A 303 8.51 -9.28 -3.70
CA ASP A 303 7.76 -10.19 -4.60
C ASP A 303 6.25 -10.11 -4.37
N VAL A 304 5.74 -8.88 -4.39
CA VAL A 304 4.32 -8.52 -4.21
C VAL A 304 3.88 -7.58 -5.33
N VAL A 305 2.56 -7.50 -5.56
CA VAL A 305 1.98 -6.41 -6.34
C VAL A 305 1.63 -5.28 -5.39
N VAL A 306 2.06 -4.05 -5.70
CA VAL A 306 1.68 -2.85 -4.93
C VAL A 306 0.64 -2.08 -5.72
N VAL A 307 -0.44 -1.68 -5.05
CA VAL A 307 -1.48 -0.80 -5.59
C VAL A 307 -1.57 0.42 -4.68
N ALA A 308 -1.53 1.62 -5.24
CA ALA A 308 -1.84 2.86 -4.52
C ALA A 308 -2.94 3.59 -5.29
N LEU A 309 -3.93 4.14 -4.59
CA LEU A 309 -5.09 4.80 -5.21
C LEU A 309 -5.35 6.18 -4.65
N ASN A 310 -6.07 6.97 -5.44
CA ASN A 310 -6.71 8.19 -4.98
C ASN A 310 -8.10 7.90 -4.41
N TYR A 311 -8.55 8.75 -3.50
CA TYR A 311 -9.93 8.83 -3.01
C TYR A 311 -10.31 10.30 -2.81
N ARG A 312 -11.60 10.63 -2.86
CA ARG A 312 -12.04 12.04 -2.69
C ARG A 312 -11.67 12.58 -1.30
N LEU A 313 -11.21 13.84 -1.29
CA LEU A 313 -10.70 14.54 -0.11
C LEU A 313 -11.61 15.71 0.28
N GLY A 314 -11.40 16.22 1.50
CA GLY A 314 -12.12 17.35 2.07
C GLY A 314 -13.64 17.17 2.03
N SER A 315 -14.33 18.29 1.91
CA SER A 315 -15.80 18.33 1.85
C SER A 315 -16.40 17.52 0.69
N LEU A 316 -15.66 17.29 -0.40
CA LEU A 316 -16.14 16.45 -1.51
C LEU A 316 -16.11 14.95 -1.19
N GLY A 317 -15.24 14.53 -0.26
CA GLY A 317 -15.11 13.14 0.18
C GLY A 317 -15.98 12.79 1.38
N TRP A 318 -16.29 13.76 2.25
CA TRP A 318 -16.71 13.43 3.62
C TRP A 318 -17.96 14.19 4.13
N LEU A 319 -18.44 15.20 3.40
CA LEU A 319 -19.55 16.04 3.86
C LEU A 319 -20.87 15.27 4.04
N ALA A 320 -21.45 15.37 5.23
CA ALA A 320 -22.79 14.88 5.53
C ALA A 320 -23.83 16.03 5.52
N PHE A 321 -24.99 15.77 4.93
CA PHE A 321 -26.14 16.67 4.91
C PHE A 321 -27.21 16.21 5.90
N ALA A 322 -28.11 17.12 6.30
CA ALA A 322 -29.22 16.85 7.21
C ALA A 322 -30.45 16.21 6.53
N ASP A 323 -30.38 15.87 5.24
CA ASP A 323 -31.51 15.39 4.44
C ASP A 323 -31.81 13.88 4.60
N GLY A 324 -30.96 13.16 5.34
CA GLY A 324 -31.08 11.71 5.53
C GLY A 324 -30.68 10.86 4.32
N VAL A 325 -30.29 11.48 3.20
CA VAL A 325 -29.93 10.81 1.94
C VAL A 325 -28.42 10.94 1.67
N HIS A 326 -27.89 12.16 1.72
CA HIS A 326 -26.49 12.47 1.42
C HIS A 326 -25.66 12.41 2.71
N ARG A 327 -25.45 11.17 3.19
CA ARG A 327 -24.97 10.89 4.55
C ARG A 327 -23.45 10.93 4.74
N GLY A 328 -22.64 11.24 3.71
CA GLY A 328 -21.17 11.25 3.80
C GLY A 328 -20.51 9.93 3.36
N ASN A 329 -19.26 9.70 3.81
CA ASN A 329 -18.43 8.53 3.48
C ASN A 329 -18.17 8.31 1.97
N TYR A 330 -18.17 9.36 1.15
CA TYR A 330 -17.92 9.24 -0.29
C TYR A 330 -16.49 8.76 -0.58
N GLY A 331 -15.49 9.30 0.14
CA GLY A 331 -14.10 8.85 0.05
C GLY A 331 -13.90 7.40 0.51
N LEU A 332 -14.62 6.95 1.54
CA LEU A 332 -14.61 5.54 1.95
C LEU A 332 -15.21 4.64 0.87
N SER A 333 -16.30 5.07 0.23
CA SER A 333 -16.87 4.36 -0.91
C SER A 333 -15.92 4.29 -2.10
N ASP A 334 -15.12 5.33 -2.35
CA ASP A 334 -14.12 5.32 -3.41
C ASP A 334 -13.10 4.19 -3.16
N ILE A 335 -12.61 4.08 -1.93
CA ILE A 335 -11.63 3.05 -1.56
C ILE A 335 -12.21 1.63 -1.70
N ILE A 336 -13.44 1.41 -1.26
CA ILE A 336 -14.12 0.11 -1.40
C ILE A 336 -14.36 -0.23 -2.87
N GLN A 337 -14.69 0.76 -3.71
CA GLN A 337 -14.79 0.55 -5.16
C GLN A 337 -13.43 0.20 -5.78
N GLY A 338 -12.33 0.79 -5.29
CA GLY A 338 -10.97 0.39 -5.66
C GLY A 338 -10.66 -1.06 -5.27
N LEU A 339 -11.07 -1.50 -4.08
CA LEU A 339 -10.93 -2.90 -3.64
C LEU A 339 -11.76 -3.86 -4.49
N HIS A 340 -12.98 -3.50 -4.88
CA HIS A 340 -13.76 -4.28 -5.84
C HIS A 340 -13.07 -4.37 -7.20
N TRP A 341 -12.49 -3.27 -7.69
CA TRP A 341 -11.70 -3.29 -8.91
C TRP A 341 -10.50 -4.25 -8.80
N VAL A 342 -9.79 -4.22 -7.67
CA VAL A 342 -8.67 -5.13 -7.39
C VAL A 342 -9.13 -6.59 -7.41
N ARG A 343 -10.22 -6.92 -6.70
CA ARG A 343 -10.81 -8.27 -6.71
C ARG A 343 -11.06 -8.77 -8.13
N ASP A 344 -11.60 -7.90 -8.98
CA ASP A 344 -12.06 -8.28 -10.32
C ASP A 344 -10.93 -8.27 -11.36
N ASN A 345 -9.86 -7.48 -11.17
CA ASN A 345 -8.89 -7.19 -12.23
C ASN A 345 -7.41 -7.48 -11.87
N ILE A 346 -7.01 -7.47 -10.60
CA ILE A 346 -5.57 -7.46 -10.23
C ILE A 346 -4.82 -8.73 -10.66
N ARG A 347 -5.54 -9.83 -10.84
CA ARG A 347 -5.00 -11.09 -11.39
C ARG A 347 -4.35 -10.92 -12.74
N HIS A 348 -4.80 -9.95 -13.53
CA HIS A 348 -4.22 -9.67 -14.82
C HIS A 348 -2.89 -8.93 -14.69
N PHE A 349 -2.61 -8.28 -13.57
CA PHE A 349 -1.35 -7.61 -13.28
C PHE A 349 -0.42 -8.47 -12.41
N GLY A 350 -0.69 -9.78 -12.32
CA GLY A 350 0.11 -10.74 -11.56
C GLY A 350 -0.22 -10.81 -10.07
N GLY A 351 -1.25 -10.09 -9.60
CA GLY A 351 -1.67 -10.07 -8.19
C GLY A 351 -2.73 -11.12 -7.86
N ASP A 352 -2.76 -11.60 -6.63
CA ASP A 352 -3.72 -12.59 -6.15
C ASP A 352 -4.88 -11.86 -5.43
N PRO A 353 -6.09 -11.81 -6.01
CA PRO A 353 -7.22 -11.11 -5.39
C PRO A 353 -7.69 -11.77 -4.09
N ALA A 354 -7.29 -13.01 -3.80
CA ALA A 354 -7.59 -13.69 -2.53
C ALA A 354 -6.56 -13.37 -1.44
N ARG A 355 -5.46 -12.68 -1.77
CA ARG A 355 -4.38 -12.33 -0.83
C ARG A 355 -4.08 -10.83 -0.86
N VAL A 356 -5.13 -10.05 -0.59
CA VAL A 356 -5.04 -8.60 -0.47
C VAL A 356 -4.74 -8.21 0.98
N THR A 357 -3.69 -7.41 1.16
CA THR A 357 -3.35 -6.74 2.41
C THR A 357 -3.58 -5.24 2.23
N ILE A 358 -4.51 -4.66 2.97
CA ILE A 358 -4.68 -3.20 3.00
C ILE A 358 -3.70 -2.60 3.99
N PHE A 359 -3.13 -1.44 3.68
CA PHE A 359 -2.28 -0.73 4.62
C PHE A 359 -2.33 0.77 4.37
N GLY A 360 -2.18 1.56 5.42
CA GLY A 360 -2.30 3.01 5.32
C GLY A 360 -1.66 3.71 6.49
N GLU A 361 -1.25 4.94 6.25
CA GLU A 361 -0.57 5.79 7.23
C GLU A 361 -1.42 7.00 7.59
N SER A 362 -1.41 7.44 8.85
CA SER A 362 -2.17 8.61 9.32
C SER A 362 -3.68 8.46 9.06
N ALA A 363 -4.32 9.40 8.36
CA ALA A 363 -5.71 9.29 7.90
C ALA A 363 -5.95 8.01 7.06
N GLY A 364 -4.95 7.53 6.32
CA GLY A 364 -5.00 6.23 5.63
C GLY A 364 -5.08 5.06 6.62
N GLY A 365 -4.38 5.15 7.76
CA GLY A 365 -4.51 4.20 8.87
C GLY A 365 -5.89 4.25 9.54
N MET A 366 -6.47 5.45 9.71
CA MET A 366 -7.87 5.60 10.15
C MET A 366 -8.85 4.97 9.17
N LEU A 367 -8.58 5.08 7.86
CA LEU A 367 -9.39 4.46 6.82
C LEU A 367 -9.24 2.94 6.78
N VAL A 368 -8.05 2.39 7.05
CA VAL A 368 -7.89 0.95 7.30
C VAL A 368 -8.77 0.51 8.48
N ARG A 369 -8.78 1.27 9.58
CA ARG A 369 -9.67 1.01 10.72
C ARG A 369 -11.15 1.05 10.33
N ALA A 370 -11.56 2.03 9.52
CA ALA A 370 -12.93 2.13 9.01
C ALA A 370 -13.30 0.94 8.09
N LEU A 371 -12.38 0.49 7.23
CA LEU A 371 -12.59 -0.68 6.38
C LEU A 371 -12.76 -1.96 7.21
N LEU A 372 -11.99 -2.14 8.29
CA LEU A 372 -12.18 -3.26 9.24
C LEU A 372 -13.56 -3.22 9.92
N ALA A 373 -14.16 -2.04 10.07
CA ALA A 373 -15.50 -1.85 10.65
C ALA A 373 -16.63 -1.92 9.61
N SER A 374 -16.31 -2.00 8.31
CA SER A 374 -17.28 -1.86 7.24
C SER A 374 -17.82 -3.20 6.75
N PRO A 375 -19.15 -3.43 6.75
CA PRO A 375 -19.73 -4.62 6.12
C PRO A 375 -19.51 -4.64 4.60
N LYS A 376 -19.39 -3.48 3.95
CA LYS A 376 -19.18 -3.37 2.50
C LYS A 376 -17.76 -3.79 2.08
N ALA A 377 -16.80 -3.73 3.01
CA ALA A 377 -15.42 -4.13 2.77
C ALA A 377 -15.11 -5.58 3.22
N ALA A 378 -16.05 -6.22 3.92
CA ALA A 378 -15.90 -7.58 4.43
C ALA A 378 -15.58 -8.56 3.28
N GLY A 379 -14.52 -9.36 3.47
CA GLY A 379 -14.07 -10.35 2.49
C GLY A 379 -13.29 -9.80 1.30
N LEU A 380 -13.00 -8.49 1.24
CA LEU A 380 -12.16 -7.90 0.17
C LEU A 380 -10.65 -7.95 0.48
N PHE A 381 -10.27 -8.27 1.70
CA PHE A 381 -8.88 -8.39 2.14
C PHE A 381 -8.74 -9.42 3.27
N VAL A 382 -7.53 -9.94 3.44
CA VAL A 382 -7.19 -10.98 4.44
C VAL A 382 -6.22 -10.48 5.51
N ALA A 383 -5.59 -9.33 5.27
CA ALA A 383 -4.72 -8.67 6.22
C ALA A 383 -4.87 -7.15 6.17
N ALA A 384 -4.56 -6.50 7.28
CA ALA A 384 -4.59 -5.05 7.41
C ALA A 384 -3.39 -4.54 8.21
N ALA A 385 -2.73 -3.47 7.75
CA ALA A 385 -1.70 -2.77 8.51
C ALA A 385 -2.08 -1.30 8.78
N ILE A 386 -2.27 -0.95 10.05
CA ILE A 386 -2.59 0.41 10.49
C ILE A 386 -1.31 1.09 10.95
N GLN A 387 -0.81 2.05 10.17
CA GLN A 387 0.41 2.78 10.51
C GLN A 387 0.03 4.16 11.06
N SER A 388 0.32 4.40 12.33
CA SER A 388 0.16 5.71 12.94
C SER A 388 -1.24 6.30 12.73
N GLY A 389 -2.29 5.48 12.80
CA GLY A 389 -3.67 5.95 12.60
C GLY A 389 -4.22 6.59 13.88
N PRO A 390 -4.44 7.92 13.94
CA PRO A 390 -4.94 8.57 15.16
C PRO A 390 -6.29 7.97 15.57
N SER A 391 -6.37 7.45 16.79
CA SER A 391 -7.59 6.83 17.33
C SER A 391 -7.90 7.26 18.76
N GLY A 392 -7.13 8.22 19.28
CA GLY A 392 -7.25 8.75 20.64
C GLY A 392 -8.37 9.76 20.84
N ARG A 393 -8.16 10.71 21.75
CA ARG A 393 -9.18 11.72 22.08
C ARG A 393 -9.40 12.68 20.91
N ALA A 394 -10.66 13.07 20.71
CA ALA A 394 -11.05 14.10 19.73
C ALA A 394 -11.82 15.23 20.44
N PRO A 395 -11.93 16.42 19.83
CA PRO A 395 -12.73 17.51 20.37
C PRO A 395 -14.20 17.09 20.59
N PRO A 396 -14.89 17.59 21.63
CA PRO A 396 -16.35 17.47 21.74
C PRO A 396 -17.06 18.09 20.52
N PRO A 397 -18.21 17.55 20.07
CA PRO A 397 -18.92 16.38 20.61
C PRO A 397 -18.38 15.03 20.10
N LEU A 398 -17.32 15.01 19.29
CA LEU A 398 -16.78 13.79 18.66
C LEU A 398 -16.19 12.82 19.68
N GLY A 399 -15.54 13.35 20.73
CA GLY A 399 -15.06 12.61 21.90
C GLY A 399 -13.85 11.70 21.64
N SER A 400 -13.85 10.91 20.56
CA SER A 400 -12.74 10.04 20.16
C SER A 400 -12.58 9.97 18.64
N ALA A 401 -11.33 9.99 18.16
CA ALA A 401 -10.96 9.77 16.77
C ALA A 401 -11.18 8.32 16.31
N ALA A 402 -11.35 7.37 17.25
CA ALA A 402 -11.77 6.00 16.95
C ALA A 402 -13.29 5.88 16.66
N GLY A 403 -14.06 6.92 16.95
CA GLY A 403 -15.51 6.93 16.84
C GLY A 403 -16.01 7.45 15.49
N TYR A 404 -17.14 6.89 15.05
CA TYR A 404 -17.86 7.27 13.85
C TYR A 404 -19.13 8.01 14.27
N ALA A 405 -19.11 9.34 14.18
CA ALA A 405 -20.25 10.18 14.56
C ALA A 405 -21.46 9.91 13.63
N SER A 406 -22.68 10.22 14.08
CA SER A 406 -23.84 10.15 13.18
C SER A 406 -23.74 11.25 12.12
N PRO A 407 -24.34 11.06 10.92
CA PRO A 407 -24.40 12.09 9.89
C PRO A 407 -24.98 13.42 10.41
N ALA A 408 -25.95 13.36 11.32
CA ALA A 408 -26.54 14.55 11.96
C ALA A 408 -25.53 15.33 12.81
N VAL A 409 -24.69 14.64 13.60
CA VAL A 409 -23.63 15.28 14.40
C VAL A 409 -22.56 15.89 13.49
N ALA A 410 -22.13 15.15 12.46
CA ALA A 410 -21.16 15.65 11.49
C ALA A 410 -21.68 16.89 10.74
N HIS A 411 -22.95 16.87 10.33
CA HIS A 411 -23.60 18.01 9.71
C HIS A 411 -23.66 19.21 10.66
N ALA A 412 -24.12 19.02 11.90
CA ALA A 412 -24.25 20.10 12.86
C ALA A 412 -22.89 20.76 13.20
N PHE A 413 -21.82 19.97 13.27
CA PHE A 413 -20.49 20.47 13.65
C PHE A 413 -19.71 21.09 12.48
N LEU A 414 -19.81 20.49 11.28
CA LEU A 414 -18.98 20.86 10.13
C LEU A 414 -19.81 21.28 8.91
N GLY A 415 -20.85 20.50 8.59
CA GLY A 415 -21.65 20.73 7.38
C GLY A 415 -22.40 22.06 7.36
N ALA A 416 -23.10 22.40 8.45
CA ALA A 416 -23.85 23.65 8.56
C ALA A 416 -22.94 24.89 8.43
N ARG A 417 -21.74 24.82 9.03
CA ARG A 417 -20.72 25.89 8.94
C ARG A 417 -20.29 26.13 7.50
N LEU A 418 -20.01 25.05 6.76
CA LEU A 418 -19.61 25.13 5.35
C LEU A 418 -20.75 25.67 4.48
N LEU A 419 -21.97 25.17 4.67
CA LEU A 419 -23.14 25.65 3.91
C LEU A 419 -23.36 27.15 4.12
N ALA A 420 -23.27 27.64 5.35
CA ALA A 420 -23.40 29.06 5.66
C ALA A 420 -22.28 29.91 5.01
N ARG A 421 -21.03 29.44 5.04
CA ARG A 421 -19.90 30.13 4.38
C ARG A 421 -20.09 30.27 2.86
N LEU A 422 -20.74 29.29 2.25
CA LEU A 422 -20.99 29.23 0.81
C LEU A 422 -22.35 29.78 0.39
N GLY A 423 -23.18 30.23 1.34
CA GLY A 423 -24.52 30.75 1.09
C GLY A 423 -25.52 29.70 0.62
N CYS A 424 -25.30 28.42 0.95
CA CYS A 424 -26.17 27.29 0.60
C CYS A 424 -27.07 26.82 1.75
N ASP A 425 -26.96 27.40 2.93
CA ASP A 425 -27.76 27.05 4.12
C ASP A 425 -29.23 27.52 4.02
N ALA A 426 -29.48 28.61 3.31
CA ALA A 426 -30.83 29.14 3.07
C ALA A 426 -31.49 28.60 1.77
N ASP A 427 -30.77 27.82 0.95
CA ASP A 427 -31.34 27.21 -0.26
C ASP A 427 -32.28 26.06 0.12
N PRO A 428 -33.48 25.94 -0.48
CA PRO A 428 -34.39 24.81 -0.22
C PRO A 428 -33.78 23.45 -0.62
N ASP A 429 -32.77 23.43 -1.48
CA ASP A 429 -31.96 22.26 -1.82
C ASP A 429 -30.46 22.58 -1.65
N PRO A 430 -29.93 22.47 -0.42
CA PRO A 430 -28.52 22.73 -0.15
C PRO A 430 -27.56 21.86 -0.96
N VAL A 431 -27.96 20.63 -1.31
CA VAL A 431 -27.14 19.72 -2.12
C VAL A 431 -27.04 20.24 -3.55
N ALA A 432 -28.16 20.63 -4.16
CA ALA A 432 -28.17 21.23 -5.49
C ALA A 432 -27.41 22.56 -5.51
N CYS A 433 -27.52 23.38 -4.46
CA CYS A 433 -26.71 24.58 -4.31
C CYS A 433 -25.22 24.27 -4.37
N MET A 434 -24.74 23.35 -3.53
CA MET A 434 -23.35 22.92 -3.50
C MET A 434 -22.88 22.31 -4.83
N ARG A 435 -23.75 21.58 -5.54
CA ARG A 435 -23.42 21.02 -6.87
C ARG A 435 -23.21 22.08 -7.95
N ARG A 436 -23.81 23.27 -7.82
CA ARG A 436 -23.64 24.39 -8.76
C ARG A 436 -22.36 25.19 -8.54
N LEU A 437 -21.77 25.12 -7.34
CA LEU A 437 -20.54 25.84 -7.02
C LEU A 437 -19.33 25.25 -7.75
N ASP A 438 -18.26 26.03 -7.85
CA ASP A 438 -16.97 25.49 -8.26
C ASP A 438 -16.39 24.58 -7.16
N GLY A 439 -15.79 23.44 -7.55
CA GLY A 439 -15.29 22.46 -6.60
C GLY A 439 -14.14 23.00 -5.74
N ARG A 440 -13.28 23.85 -6.32
CA ARG A 440 -12.19 24.50 -5.59
C ARG A 440 -12.75 25.47 -4.56
N ALA A 441 -13.80 26.22 -4.90
CA ALA A 441 -14.47 27.10 -3.95
C ALA A 441 -15.02 26.33 -2.72
N ILE A 442 -15.55 25.12 -2.91
CA ILE A 442 -16.01 24.27 -1.80
C ILE A 442 -14.85 23.84 -0.90
N ILE A 443 -13.76 23.35 -1.50
CA ILE A 443 -12.55 22.92 -0.77
C ILE A 443 -11.88 24.08 -0.04
N ASP A 444 -11.85 25.27 -0.64
CA ASP A 444 -11.20 26.44 -0.08
C ASP A 444 -12.00 27.06 1.07
N ALA A 445 -13.34 26.97 1.04
CA ALA A 445 -14.20 27.52 2.08
C ALA A 445 -14.09 26.79 3.43
N ASP A 446 -13.93 25.46 3.41
CA ASP A 446 -13.66 24.66 4.59
C ASP A 446 -13.11 23.29 4.20
N PRO A 447 -11.80 23.01 4.40
CA PRO A 447 -11.26 21.69 4.13
C PRO A 447 -11.60 20.72 5.25
N GLU A 448 -12.02 21.18 6.44
CA GLU A 448 -12.13 20.38 7.66
C GLU A 448 -13.47 19.66 7.83
N ALA A 449 -14.36 19.66 6.84
CA ALA A 449 -15.58 18.85 6.88
C ALA A 449 -15.28 17.37 6.56
N ILE A 450 -14.50 16.70 7.42
CA ILE A 450 -13.75 15.46 7.12
C ILE A 450 -14.05 14.27 8.04
N LEU A 451 -15.28 14.13 8.50
CA LEU A 451 -15.61 13.02 9.41
C LEU A 451 -16.03 11.76 8.65
N THR A 452 -15.46 10.62 9.07
CA THR A 452 -16.08 9.32 8.84
C THR A 452 -17.29 9.19 9.75
N VAL A 453 -18.42 8.74 9.19
CA VAL A 453 -19.70 8.76 9.89
C VAL A 453 -20.34 7.39 9.91
N ASN A 454 -21.03 7.07 11.00
CA ASN A 454 -21.90 5.90 11.08
C ASN A 454 -23.17 6.18 10.27
N ASP A 455 -23.07 6.00 8.95
CA ASP A 455 -24.14 6.24 7.99
C ASP A 455 -25.17 5.11 7.95
N GLY A 456 -24.93 3.98 8.63
CA GLY A 456 -25.80 2.82 8.61
C GLY A 456 -25.69 1.98 7.33
N GLU A 457 -24.70 2.25 6.47
CA GLU A 457 -24.46 1.50 5.24
C GLU A 457 -23.00 1.08 5.05
N TYR A 458 -22.08 2.05 5.04
CA TYR A 458 -20.64 1.80 4.95
C TYR A 458 -20.05 1.59 6.35
N LEU A 459 -20.56 2.29 7.35
CA LEU A 459 -20.24 2.08 8.76
C LEU A 459 -21.57 1.94 9.51
N VAL A 460 -21.73 0.86 10.26
CA VAL A 460 -23.01 0.47 10.90
C VAL A 460 -22.93 0.42 12.42
N ALA A 461 -21.78 0.81 12.98
CA ALA A 461 -21.50 0.85 14.40
C ALA A 461 -20.80 2.17 14.72
N PRO A 462 -20.89 2.68 15.95
CA PRO A 462 -20.22 3.93 16.35
C PRO A 462 -18.70 3.76 16.49
N THR A 463 -18.18 2.53 16.55
CA THR A 463 -16.74 2.22 16.66
C THR A 463 -16.45 0.88 15.99
N LEU A 464 -15.17 0.62 15.71
CA LEU A 464 -14.70 -0.73 15.39
C LEU A 464 -14.94 -1.66 16.58
N ARG A 465 -15.60 -2.80 16.35
CA ARG A 465 -15.92 -3.78 17.39
C ARG A 465 -14.66 -4.56 17.77
N LEU A 466 -14.12 -4.29 18.96
CA LEU A 466 -12.90 -4.91 19.46
C LEU A 466 -13.12 -5.87 20.63
N ASN A 467 -14.07 -5.57 21.52
CA ASN A 467 -14.29 -6.32 22.77
C ASN A 467 -15.03 -7.67 22.59
N GLY A 468 -15.28 -8.11 21.35
CA GLY A 468 -15.94 -9.36 21.05
C GLY A 468 -17.41 -9.46 21.44
N SER A 469 -18.05 -8.37 21.88
CA SER A 469 -19.46 -8.35 22.29
C SER A 469 -20.45 -8.64 21.15
N ALA A 470 -20.03 -8.45 19.91
CA ALA A 470 -20.77 -8.79 18.70
C ALA A 470 -19.79 -9.23 17.61
N PRO A 471 -20.24 -9.99 16.59
CA PRO A 471 -19.39 -10.38 15.47
C PRO A 471 -18.73 -9.17 14.80
N SER A 472 -17.43 -9.31 14.55
CA SER A 472 -16.61 -8.37 13.79
C SER A 472 -16.64 -8.74 12.31
N PHE A 473 -16.71 -7.74 11.42
CA PHE A 473 -16.56 -7.96 9.97
C PHE A 473 -15.12 -8.33 9.58
N ALA A 474 -14.18 -8.18 10.52
CA ALA A 474 -12.76 -8.43 10.35
C ALA A 474 -12.25 -9.65 11.15
N SER A 475 -13.13 -10.52 11.64
CA SER A 475 -12.73 -11.67 12.48
C SER A 475 -11.74 -12.61 11.80
N ASP A 476 -11.77 -12.72 10.47
CA ASP A 476 -10.85 -13.54 9.67
C ASP A 476 -9.59 -12.80 9.18
N VAL A 477 -9.46 -11.51 9.53
CA VAL A 477 -8.36 -10.65 9.09
C VAL A 477 -7.22 -10.69 10.09
N VAL A 478 -5.98 -10.80 9.60
CA VAL A 478 -4.78 -10.61 10.42
C VAL A 478 -4.40 -9.14 10.43
N VAL A 479 -4.17 -8.56 11.61
CA VAL A 479 -3.90 -7.13 11.76
C VAL A 479 -2.48 -6.91 12.26
N MET A 480 -1.77 -5.97 11.62
CA MET A 480 -0.53 -5.38 12.11
C MET A 480 -0.80 -3.91 12.41
N THR A 481 -0.33 -3.38 13.53
CA THR A 481 -0.67 -2.00 13.92
C THR A 481 0.40 -1.37 14.80
N GLY A 482 0.57 -0.05 14.71
CA GLY A 482 1.63 0.60 15.47
C GLY A 482 1.79 2.09 15.18
N PHE A 483 2.75 2.69 15.85
CA PHE A 483 2.99 4.14 15.87
C PHE A 483 4.49 4.45 15.94
N ASN A 484 4.88 5.68 15.64
CA ASN A 484 6.24 6.19 15.80
C ASN A 484 6.43 6.72 17.23
N ARG A 485 7.66 6.71 17.77
CA ARG A 485 7.91 7.10 19.17
C ARG A 485 7.43 8.52 19.50
N ASP A 486 7.57 9.46 18.59
CA ASP A 486 7.37 10.90 18.81
C ASP A 486 6.44 11.49 17.73
N GLU A 487 5.27 10.88 17.50
CA GLU A 487 4.32 11.22 16.43
C GLU A 487 4.15 12.74 16.26
N SER A 488 3.79 13.43 17.35
CA SER A 488 3.49 14.86 17.32
C SER A 488 4.72 15.77 17.19
N GLY A 489 5.92 15.22 17.02
CA GLY A 489 7.11 16.01 16.73
C GLY A 489 6.98 16.84 15.45
N VAL A 490 6.16 16.40 14.48
CA VAL A 490 5.85 17.20 13.27
C VAL A 490 5.06 18.46 13.58
N ASP A 491 4.18 18.41 14.58
CA ASP A 491 3.23 19.49 14.92
C ASP A 491 3.91 20.61 15.72
N PHE A 492 5.02 20.30 16.39
CA PHE A 492 5.71 21.19 17.31
C PHE A 492 7.19 21.37 16.90
N PRO A 493 7.48 22.12 15.82
CA PRO A 493 8.84 22.32 15.31
C PRO A 493 9.75 23.09 16.28
N THR A 494 9.17 24.00 17.05
CA THR A 494 9.85 24.82 18.05
C THR A 494 9.05 24.81 19.33
N ALA A 495 9.71 25.10 20.45
CA ALA A 495 9.02 25.33 21.72
C ALA A 495 8.04 26.50 21.55
N PRO A 496 6.73 26.31 21.79
CA PRO A 496 5.79 27.41 21.74
C PRO A 496 5.99 28.32 22.96
N ALA A 497 5.87 29.64 22.75
CA ALA A 497 6.12 30.62 23.81
C ALA A 497 5.01 30.57 24.88
N GLY A 498 5.40 30.56 26.16
CA GLY A 498 4.47 30.60 27.29
C GLY A 498 4.81 29.63 28.42
N ASP A 499 3.95 29.58 29.43
CA ASP A 499 4.00 28.53 30.46
C ASP A 499 3.33 27.25 29.94
N LEU A 500 3.81 26.09 30.40
CA LEU A 500 3.38 24.79 29.88
C LEU A 500 1.88 24.52 30.09
N ARG A 501 1.27 25.07 31.12
CA ARG A 501 -0.17 24.91 31.36
C ARG A 501 -0.98 25.59 30.26
N THR A 502 -0.62 26.84 29.94
CA THR A 502 -1.25 27.60 28.85
C THR A 502 -0.99 26.92 27.50
N LEU A 503 0.20 26.37 27.29
CA LEU A 503 0.52 25.59 26.07
C LEU A 503 -0.37 24.35 25.95
N LEU A 504 -0.49 23.56 27.03
CA LEU A 504 -1.34 22.38 27.06
C LEU A 504 -2.82 22.72 26.85
N ALA A 505 -3.31 23.79 27.48
CA ALA A 505 -4.70 24.23 27.38
C ALA A 505 -5.03 24.94 26.05
N GLY A 506 -4.05 25.60 25.43
CA GLY A 506 -4.20 26.41 24.22
C GLY A 506 -3.98 25.64 22.91
N MET A 507 -3.60 24.36 22.97
CA MET A 507 -3.54 23.51 21.79
C MET A 507 -4.94 23.32 21.20
N GLN A 508 -5.04 23.15 19.88
CA GLN A 508 -6.30 22.89 19.14
C GLN A 508 -6.92 21.51 19.42
N LEU A 509 -6.61 20.94 20.58
CA LEU A 509 -7.12 19.70 21.11
C LEU A 509 -7.84 20.04 22.42
N PRO A 510 -9.12 20.50 22.36
CA PRO A 510 -9.82 21.05 23.53
C PRO A 510 -9.87 20.11 24.73
N PHE A 511 -9.74 18.80 24.51
CA PHE A 511 -9.65 17.80 25.56
C PHE A 511 -8.40 17.93 26.44
N LEU A 512 -7.34 18.60 25.98
CA LEU A 512 -6.11 18.80 26.73
C LEU A 512 -6.28 19.81 27.86
N ALA A 513 -7.16 20.80 27.70
CA ALA A 513 -7.51 21.73 28.76
C ALA A 513 -8.01 21.00 30.02
N ASP A 514 -8.78 19.92 29.84
CA ASP A 514 -9.37 19.13 30.94
C ASP A 514 -8.36 18.22 31.67
N VAL A 515 -7.15 18.02 31.11
CA VAL A 515 -6.13 17.13 31.68
C VAL A 515 -4.80 17.82 31.97
N ALA A 516 -4.61 19.08 31.56
CA ALA A 516 -3.37 19.82 31.74
C ALA A 516 -2.89 19.81 33.20
N ASP A 517 -3.77 20.11 34.16
CA ASP A 517 -3.42 20.14 35.59
C ASP A 517 -3.04 18.74 36.12
N LYS A 518 -3.66 17.67 35.61
CA LYS A 518 -3.31 16.28 35.96
C LYS A 518 -1.97 15.86 35.39
N VAL A 519 -1.66 16.29 34.16
CA VAL A 519 -0.38 16.04 33.50
C VAL A 519 0.75 16.72 34.28
N LEU A 520 0.58 18.00 34.60
CA LEU A 520 1.59 18.80 35.32
C LEU A 520 1.83 18.31 36.75
N ALA A 521 0.81 17.78 37.42
CA ALA A 521 0.94 17.23 38.77
C ALA A 521 1.53 15.81 38.80
N SER A 522 1.62 15.12 37.65
CA SER A 522 2.00 13.70 37.61
C SER A 522 3.50 13.51 37.34
N PRO A 523 4.21 12.67 38.15
CA PRO A 523 5.60 12.34 37.87
C PRO A 523 5.79 11.50 36.61
N GLU A 524 4.73 10.87 36.10
CA GLU A 524 4.76 9.96 34.94
C GLU A 524 5.25 10.61 33.65
N PHE A 525 5.07 11.94 33.52
CA PHE A 525 5.53 12.69 32.34
C PHE A 525 6.98 13.17 32.46
N GLY A 526 7.58 13.10 33.66
CA GLY A 526 8.96 13.52 33.90
C GLY A 526 9.21 15.01 33.60
N ILE A 527 8.21 15.87 33.83
CA ILE A 527 8.31 17.32 33.59
C ILE A 527 8.99 17.98 34.81
N PRO A 528 10.15 18.66 34.64
CA PRO A 528 10.79 19.40 35.72
C PRO A 528 9.91 20.55 36.22
N ALA A 529 10.13 20.99 37.47
CA ALA A 529 9.38 22.13 38.04
C ALA A 529 9.58 23.45 37.28
N ASN A 530 10.79 23.66 36.75
CA ASN A 530 11.16 24.83 35.93
C ASN A 530 11.75 24.33 34.60
N PRO A 531 10.90 23.87 33.65
CA PRO A 531 11.38 23.28 32.41
C PRO A 531 11.97 24.36 31.49
N SER A 532 13.11 24.06 30.87
CA SER A 532 13.63 24.79 29.72
C SER A 532 12.65 24.74 28.55
N GLU A 533 12.83 25.62 27.55
CA GLU A 533 12.00 25.62 26.34
C GLU A 533 12.00 24.26 25.62
N ARG A 534 13.17 23.59 25.57
CA ARG A 534 13.26 22.25 24.99
C ARG A 534 12.46 21.22 25.78
N GLU A 535 12.55 21.25 27.11
CA GLU A 535 11.79 20.33 27.96
C GLU A 535 10.27 20.58 27.87
N LYS A 536 9.84 21.83 27.67
CA LYS A 536 8.43 22.14 27.37
C LYS A 536 7.99 21.52 26.03
N GLN A 537 8.81 21.66 24.99
CA GLN A 537 8.55 21.06 23.68
C GLN A 537 8.46 19.52 23.79
N ASP A 538 9.42 18.88 24.44
CA ASP A 538 9.44 17.43 24.67
C ASP A 538 8.19 16.96 25.45
N ALA A 539 7.75 17.74 26.45
CA ALA A 539 6.55 17.45 27.21
C ALA A 539 5.28 17.52 26.35
N VAL A 540 5.15 18.56 25.53
CA VAL A 540 4.01 18.72 24.62
C VAL A 540 3.97 17.59 23.60
N VAL A 541 5.09 17.31 22.92
CA VAL A 541 5.19 16.22 21.93
C VAL A 541 4.79 14.89 22.56
N ARG A 542 5.27 14.60 23.77
CA ARG A 542 4.94 13.37 24.51
C ARG A 542 3.46 13.28 24.85
N VAL A 543 2.88 14.33 25.42
CA VAL A 543 1.47 14.37 25.82
C VAL A 543 0.55 14.15 24.62
N VAL A 544 0.80 14.84 23.50
CA VAL A 544 -0.05 14.72 22.31
C VAL A 544 0.15 13.37 21.63
N THR A 545 1.40 12.88 21.54
CA THR A 545 1.70 11.54 21.02
C THR A 545 0.97 10.46 21.81
N ASP A 546 1.02 10.52 23.14
CA ASP A 546 0.32 9.56 24.00
C ASP A 546 -1.21 9.65 23.83
N ALA A 547 -1.77 10.88 23.81
CA ALA A 547 -3.20 11.10 23.80
C ALA A 547 -3.89 10.76 22.46
N LEU A 548 -3.19 10.91 21.33
CA LEU A 548 -3.74 10.66 19.99
C LEU A 548 -3.38 9.28 19.43
N TYR A 549 -2.18 8.76 19.76
CA TYR A 549 -1.61 7.58 19.14
C TYR A 549 -1.27 6.48 20.15
N ALA A 550 -0.33 6.70 21.07
CA ALA A 550 0.24 5.58 21.84
C ALA A 550 -0.78 4.91 22.75
N CYS A 551 -1.56 5.68 23.52
CA CYS A 551 -2.52 5.10 24.47
C CYS A 551 -3.70 4.43 23.76
N SER A 552 -4.19 5.02 22.68
CA SER A 552 -5.31 4.47 21.90
C SER A 552 -4.92 3.25 21.08
N GLU A 553 -3.68 3.20 20.57
CA GLU A 553 -3.15 2.05 19.86
C GLU A 553 -2.95 0.88 20.82
N GLN A 554 -2.37 1.13 21.99
CA GLN A 554 -2.23 0.10 23.03
C GLN A 554 -3.60 -0.39 23.54
N ALA A 555 -4.58 0.50 23.72
CA ALA A 555 -5.94 0.13 24.06
C ALA A 555 -6.65 -0.65 22.93
N THR A 556 -6.35 -0.35 21.65
CA THR A 556 -6.85 -1.10 20.50
C THR A 556 -6.30 -2.51 20.50
N VAL A 557 -4.98 -2.65 20.62
CA VAL A 557 -4.32 -3.97 20.74
C VAL A 557 -4.87 -4.71 21.95
N TYR A 558 -4.99 -4.05 23.10
CA TYR A 558 -5.54 -4.69 24.30
C TYR A 558 -6.99 -5.17 24.08
N SER A 559 -7.87 -4.31 23.60
CA SER A 559 -9.29 -4.66 23.42
C SER A 559 -9.48 -5.78 22.39
N ALA A 560 -8.77 -5.72 21.26
CA ALA A 560 -8.90 -6.67 20.13
C ALA A 560 -8.49 -8.11 20.46
N THR A 561 -7.73 -8.26 21.54
CA THR A 561 -6.94 -9.44 21.86
C THR A 561 -7.45 -10.08 23.16
N ARG A 562 -8.49 -9.51 23.79
CA ARG A 562 -9.13 -10.10 24.97
C ARG A 562 -9.90 -11.36 24.58
N PRO A 563 -9.92 -12.38 25.47
CA PRO A 563 -10.85 -13.49 25.34
C PRO A 563 -12.28 -12.96 25.33
N GLY A 564 -13.08 -13.39 24.35
CA GLY A 564 -14.48 -13.00 24.20
C GLY A 564 -15.23 -14.03 23.34
N PRO A 565 -16.57 -13.94 23.26
CA PRO A 565 -17.37 -14.91 22.51
C PRO A 565 -17.15 -14.81 20.99
N SER A 566 -16.55 -13.72 20.50
CA SER A 566 -16.12 -13.57 19.11
C SER A 566 -14.81 -12.81 19.06
N ALA A 567 -13.82 -13.33 18.32
CA ALA A 567 -12.56 -12.63 18.12
C ALA A 567 -12.76 -11.40 17.21
N ALA A 568 -12.12 -10.28 17.56
CA ALA A 568 -12.14 -9.09 16.71
C ALA A 568 -11.39 -9.31 15.40
N PHE A 569 -10.26 -10.04 15.48
CA PHE A 569 -9.32 -10.35 14.41
C PHE A 569 -8.78 -11.78 14.55
N LYS A 570 -8.22 -12.31 13.46
CA LYS A 570 -7.63 -13.65 13.42
C LYS A 570 -6.30 -13.74 14.17
N ALA A 571 -5.51 -12.67 14.11
CA ALA A 571 -4.24 -12.51 14.80
C ALA A 571 -3.86 -11.02 14.83
N VAL A 572 -3.09 -10.60 15.84
CA VAL A 572 -2.65 -9.21 15.99
C VAL A 572 -1.14 -9.14 16.20
N TYR A 573 -0.48 -8.27 15.44
CA TYR A 573 0.91 -7.88 15.64
C TYR A 573 0.96 -6.39 15.93
N ALA A 574 1.72 -6.00 16.96
CA ALA A 574 1.87 -4.60 17.34
C ALA A 574 3.32 -4.15 17.18
N TYR A 575 3.55 -2.90 16.80
CA TYR A 575 4.89 -2.30 16.76
C TYR A 575 4.95 -0.85 17.25
N ARG A 576 6.16 -0.42 17.55
CA ARG A 576 6.53 0.99 17.70
C ARG A 576 7.84 1.25 16.96
N PHE A 577 7.87 2.23 16.05
CA PHE A 577 9.11 2.66 15.41
C PHE A 577 9.91 3.57 16.34
N ASN A 578 11.19 3.24 16.51
CA ASN A 578 12.19 4.06 17.18
C ASN A 578 13.36 4.38 16.23
N ARG A 579 13.19 4.17 14.93
CA ARG A 579 14.09 4.62 13.88
C ARG A 579 13.26 4.98 12.65
N THR A 580 13.25 6.25 12.30
CA THR A 580 12.45 6.81 11.20
C THR A 580 13.35 7.58 10.24
N TYR A 581 12.88 7.82 9.03
CA TYR A 581 13.54 8.62 8.03
C TYR A 581 12.56 9.65 7.48
N SER A 582 12.94 10.91 7.63
CA SER A 582 12.06 12.06 7.50
C SER A 582 12.71 13.08 6.57
N PRO A 583 12.07 13.52 5.47
CA PRO A 583 12.71 14.41 4.51
C PRO A 583 12.63 15.86 4.99
N ALA A 584 13.71 16.62 4.82
CA ALA A 584 13.89 17.96 5.40
C ALA A 584 12.78 18.99 5.11
N GLY A 585 12.02 18.83 4.03
CA GLY A 585 10.89 19.72 3.67
C GLY A 585 9.52 19.29 4.19
N TYR A 586 9.35 18.02 4.58
CA TYR A 586 8.14 17.51 5.21
C TYR A 586 8.26 17.55 6.74
N THR A 587 9.49 17.37 7.23
CA THR A 587 9.77 17.28 8.65
C THR A 587 10.59 18.45 9.11
N THR A 588 10.03 19.15 10.09
CA THR A 588 10.57 20.35 10.71
C THR A 588 11.90 20.06 11.43
N PRO A 589 12.70 21.08 11.78
CA PRO A 589 13.95 20.88 12.52
C PRO A 589 13.67 20.13 13.83
N GLY A 590 14.17 18.89 13.93
CA GLY A 590 13.98 18.01 15.10
C GLY A 590 13.56 16.59 14.75
N CYS A 591 12.98 16.37 13.56
CA CYS A 591 12.50 15.06 13.10
C CYS A 591 13.52 14.27 12.25
N SER A 592 14.69 14.84 12.01
CA SER A 592 15.80 14.22 11.29
C SER A 592 17.09 14.41 12.07
N SER A 593 17.97 13.43 12.02
CA SER A 593 19.35 13.50 12.53
C SER A 593 20.29 13.00 11.45
N ASN A 594 21.55 13.43 11.45
CA ASN A 594 22.59 12.87 10.60
C ASN A 594 23.35 11.73 11.29
N ALA A 595 23.21 11.56 12.60
CA ALA A 595 23.87 10.52 13.39
C ALA A 595 22.87 9.86 14.37
N PRO A 596 21.83 9.17 13.85
CA PRO A 596 20.65 8.76 14.62
C PRO A 596 20.91 7.74 15.75
N GLU A 597 22.11 7.17 15.83
CA GLU A 597 22.57 6.32 16.94
C GLU A 597 23.11 7.13 18.12
N PHE A 598 23.69 8.30 17.85
CA PHE A 598 24.38 9.14 18.84
C PHE A 598 23.58 10.40 19.21
N GLU A 599 22.72 10.85 18.31
CA GLU A 599 21.86 12.01 18.50
C GLU A 599 20.42 11.55 18.67
N ASP A 600 19.80 11.95 19.79
CA ASP A 600 18.36 11.78 19.92
C ASP A 600 17.64 12.84 19.08
N TYR A 601 16.63 12.38 18.35
CA TYR A 601 15.78 13.20 17.49
C TYR A 601 14.37 12.62 17.52
N TYR A 602 13.37 13.43 17.19
CA TYR A 602 12.00 12.96 17.20
C TYR A 602 11.75 11.94 16.08
N LYS A 603 11.18 10.79 16.45
CA LYS A 603 10.66 9.79 15.53
C LYS A 603 9.25 10.19 15.13
N CYS A 604 9.20 11.19 14.27
CA CYS A 604 7.99 11.91 13.90
C CYS A 604 6.99 11.12 13.05
N HIS A 605 5.75 11.60 13.03
CA HIS A 605 4.65 11.09 12.21
C HIS A 605 5.03 10.89 10.74
N ALA A 606 4.57 9.79 10.13
CA ALA A 606 4.89 9.33 8.79
C ALA A 606 6.38 9.06 8.48
N GLY A 607 7.29 9.21 9.46
CA GLY A 607 8.73 9.01 9.25
C GLY A 607 9.10 7.55 8.94
N GLU A 608 8.20 6.60 9.10
CA GLU A 608 8.39 5.20 8.73
C GLU A 608 8.04 4.91 7.26
N GLN A 609 7.28 5.77 6.58
CA GLN A 609 6.80 5.53 5.21
C GLN A 609 7.96 5.21 4.24
N MET A 610 9.00 6.04 4.20
CA MET A 610 10.13 5.81 3.30
C MET A 610 10.96 4.56 3.65
N ILE A 611 10.84 4.08 4.88
CA ILE A 611 11.48 2.84 5.34
C ILE A 611 10.63 1.64 4.89
N VAL A 612 9.32 1.69 5.10
CA VAL A 612 8.37 0.64 4.69
C VAL A 612 8.37 0.43 3.18
N PHE A 613 8.45 1.52 2.40
CA PHE A 613 8.50 1.46 0.95
C PHE A 613 9.92 1.32 0.39
N GLY A 614 10.96 1.51 1.20
CA GLY A 614 12.36 1.46 0.75
C GLY A 614 12.76 2.59 -0.21
N THR A 615 12.15 3.77 -0.08
CA THR A 615 12.24 4.85 -1.08
C THR A 615 13.30 5.91 -0.75
N TRP A 616 13.76 6.03 0.49
CA TRP A 616 14.75 7.08 0.84
C TRP A 616 16.05 7.02 0.02
N PRO A 617 16.65 5.86 -0.33
CA PRO A 617 17.85 5.83 -1.17
C PRO A 617 17.53 6.32 -2.59
N ARG A 618 16.34 5.96 -3.09
CA ARG A 618 15.81 6.37 -4.39
C ARG A 618 15.57 7.87 -4.50
N ARG A 619 15.38 8.53 -3.35
CA ARG A 619 15.29 10.00 -3.23
C ARG A 619 16.66 10.69 -3.17
N GLY A 620 17.75 9.94 -3.17
CA GLY A 620 19.11 10.46 -3.02
C GLY A 620 19.40 10.94 -1.60
N LEU A 621 18.63 10.47 -0.61
CA LEU A 621 18.90 10.77 0.80
C LEU A 621 20.05 9.88 1.30
N PRO A 622 20.92 10.37 2.19
CA PRO A 622 22.11 9.63 2.62
C PRO A 622 21.80 8.49 3.61
N ASP A 623 22.60 7.43 3.61
CA ASP A 623 22.63 6.53 4.77
C ASP A 623 23.31 7.28 5.92
N ARG A 624 22.59 7.54 7.02
CA ARG A 624 23.03 8.47 8.05
C ARG A 624 24.18 7.92 8.90
N ASP A 625 24.18 6.63 9.17
CA ASP A 625 25.13 5.97 10.09
C ASP A 625 25.58 4.58 9.60
N GLY A 626 25.36 4.27 8.31
CA GLY A 626 25.64 2.96 7.72
C GLY A 626 24.63 1.86 8.10
N ARG A 627 23.57 2.21 8.84
CA ARG A 627 22.58 1.25 9.34
C ARG A 627 21.19 1.47 8.78
N ASP A 628 20.91 2.59 8.11
CA ASP A 628 19.58 2.84 7.54
C ASP A 628 19.25 1.83 6.47
N LEU A 629 20.20 1.50 5.59
CA LEU A 629 19.93 0.59 4.47
C LEU A 629 19.63 -0.82 4.97
N VAL A 630 20.42 -1.32 5.92
CA VAL A 630 20.23 -2.65 6.51
C VAL A 630 18.93 -2.72 7.32
N PHE A 631 18.58 -1.65 8.05
CA PHE A 631 17.30 -1.57 8.75
C PHE A 631 16.11 -1.54 7.77
N THR A 632 16.21 -0.73 6.72
CA THR A 632 15.18 -0.59 5.68
C THR A 632 14.92 -1.90 4.95
N ARG A 633 15.99 -2.62 4.56
CA ARG A 633 15.88 -3.97 3.97
C ARG A 633 15.05 -4.91 4.85
N ALA A 634 15.34 -4.94 6.15
CA ALA A 634 14.62 -5.79 7.09
C ALA A 634 13.14 -5.39 7.22
N VAL A 635 12.83 -4.09 7.30
CA VAL A 635 11.44 -3.61 7.41
C VAL A 635 10.65 -3.91 6.14
N VAL A 636 11.21 -3.65 4.94
CA VAL A 636 10.57 -4.00 3.66
C VAL A 636 10.28 -5.50 3.60
N ASP A 637 11.24 -6.34 4.01
CA ASP A 637 11.08 -7.79 4.00
C ASP A 637 10.01 -8.26 5.00
N GLN A 638 9.88 -7.61 6.16
CA GLN A 638 8.86 -7.88 7.19
C GLN A 638 7.46 -7.50 6.71
N TRP A 639 7.27 -6.31 6.14
CA TRP A 639 5.97 -5.87 5.59
C TRP A 639 5.54 -6.77 4.43
N ALA A 640 6.48 -7.13 3.56
CA ALA A 640 6.16 -8.03 2.46
C ALA A 640 5.95 -9.48 2.95
N ALA A 641 6.63 -9.94 4.01
CA ALA A 641 6.36 -11.23 4.64
C ALA A 641 4.93 -11.28 5.23
N PHE A 642 4.50 -10.19 5.86
CA PHE A 642 3.13 -10.05 6.35
C PHE A 642 2.10 -10.25 5.24
N ALA A 643 2.32 -9.64 4.07
CA ALA A 643 1.46 -9.85 2.91
C ALA A 643 1.54 -11.28 2.31
N ARG A 644 2.74 -11.89 2.30
CA ARG A 644 2.95 -13.23 1.73
C ARG A 644 2.40 -14.36 2.59
N ALA A 645 2.56 -14.25 3.91
CA ALA A 645 2.41 -15.35 4.86
C ALA A 645 1.46 -15.04 6.03
N LEU A 646 0.90 -13.82 6.10
CA LEU A 646 0.13 -13.33 7.25
C LEU A 646 0.95 -13.33 8.56
N ASP A 647 2.27 -13.25 8.44
CA ASP A 647 3.25 -13.26 9.51
C ASP A 647 4.38 -12.28 9.14
N PRO A 648 4.69 -11.26 9.97
CA PRO A 648 5.76 -10.32 9.67
C PRO A 648 7.17 -10.91 9.79
N ASN A 649 7.32 -12.17 10.24
CA ASN A 649 8.61 -12.87 10.28
C ASN A 649 8.95 -13.47 8.90
N PRO A 650 9.97 -12.94 8.18
CA PRO A 650 10.29 -13.47 6.85
C PRO A 650 10.82 -14.91 6.93
N ASP A 651 10.33 -15.77 6.03
CA ASP A 651 10.80 -17.15 5.93
C ASP A 651 12.30 -17.22 5.59
N ARG A 652 13.03 -18.07 6.33
CA ARG A 652 14.49 -18.18 6.16
C ARG A 652 14.88 -18.80 4.83
N ALA A 653 14.09 -19.76 4.32
CA ALA A 653 14.38 -20.37 3.02
C ALA A 653 14.16 -19.38 1.87
N TYR A 654 13.12 -18.55 1.96
CA TYR A 654 12.88 -17.41 1.07
C TYR A 654 14.07 -16.45 1.05
N LEU A 655 14.54 -16.01 2.22
CA LEU A 655 15.66 -15.07 2.30
C LEU A 655 16.95 -15.65 1.69
N ARG A 656 17.25 -16.93 1.93
CA ARG A 656 18.40 -17.61 1.31
C ARG A 656 18.25 -17.72 -0.21
N ALA A 657 17.06 -18.11 -0.69
CA ALA A 657 16.80 -18.23 -2.12
C ALA A 657 16.93 -16.88 -2.85
N ARG A 658 16.52 -15.79 -2.20
CA ARG A 658 16.66 -14.41 -2.73
C ARG A 658 18.05 -13.80 -2.56
N GLY A 659 18.96 -14.44 -1.83
CA GLY A 659 20.27 -13.84 -1.50
C GLY A 659 20.19 -12.67 -0.52
N TYR A 660 19.13 -12.57 0.29
CA TYR A 660 18.90 -11.47 1.24
C TYR A 660 19.62 -11.70 2.57
N TRP A 661 20.95 -11.83 2.49
CA TRP A 661 21.83 -12.21 3.59
C TRP A 661 21.81 -11.24 4.78
N SER A 662 21.71 -9.92 4.51
CA SER A 662 21.67 -8.91 5.58
C SER A 662 20.40 -9.01 6.43
N THR A 663 19.25 -9.27 5.80
CA THR A 663 18.01 -9.54 6.54
C THR A 663 18.07 -10.90 7.23
N LEU A 664 18.59 -11.93 6.57
CA LEU A 664 18.71 -13.27 7.15
C LEU A 664 19.53 -13.25 8.45
N ALA A 665 20.69 -12.61 8.43
CA ALA A 665 21.53 -12.47 9.62
C ALA A 665 20.79 -11.79 10.77
N ARG A 666 19.93 -10.80 10.48
CA ARG A 666 19.10 -10.14 11.50
C ARG A 666 18.00 -11.05 12.04
N VAL A 667 17.29 -11.76 11.16
CA VAL A 667 16.24 -12.72 11.54
C VAL A 667 16.80 -13.89 12.36
N GLU A 668 18.05 -14.29 12.11
CA GLU A 668 18.73 -15.34 12.88
C GLU A 668 19.25 -14.84 14.23
N ALA A 669 19.65 -13.56 14.33
CA ALA A 669 20.20 -12.97 15.54
C ALA A 669 19.16 -12.37 16.50
N GLN A 670 17.93 -12.09 16.04
CA GLN A 670 16.88 -11.43 16.82
C GLN A 670 15.79 -12.42 17.22
N GLU A 671 15.13 -12.16 18.35
CA GLU A 671 13.91 -12.87 18.68
C GLU A 671 12.83 -12.62 17.60
N PRO A 672 12.00 -13.63 17.27
CA PRO A 672 10.89 -13.46 16.34
C PRO A 672 9.91 -12.38 16.81
N TRP A 673 9.25 -11.72 15.87
CA TRP A 673 8.13 -10.84 16.15
C TRP A 673 6.94 -11.67 16.62
N ALA A 674 6.68 -11.63 17.93
CA ALA A 674 5.58 -12.36 18.53
C ALA A 674 4.22 -11.69 18.29
N ARG A 675 3.18 -12.52 18.19
CA ARG A 675 1.78 -12.10 18.21
C ARG A 675 1.46 -11.39 19.52
N ALA A 676 0.78 -10.26 19.43
CA ALA A 676 0.29 -9.48 20.56
C ALA A 676 -0.95 -10.13 21.21
N ASP A 677 -1.67 -10.98 20.47
CA ASP A 677 -2.81 -11.73 20.97
C ASP A 677 -2.45 -12.95 21.85
N LEU A 678 -1.16 -13.26 21.94
CA LEU A 678 -0.63 -14.32 22.80
C LEU A 678 0.11 -13.69 23.99
N ALA A 679 -0.37 -13.94 25.22
CA ALA A 679 0.30 -13.47 26.42
C ALA A 679 1.68 -14.11 26.59
N ALA A 680 2.67 -13.35 27.07
CA ALA A 680 3.95 -13.91 27.49
C ALA A 680 3.71 -14.89 28.67
N GLY A 681 4.03 -16.17 28.49
CA GLY A 681 3.95 -17.18 29.56
C GLY A 681 2.54 -17.68 29.91
N GLY A 682 1.50 -17.35 29.13
CA GLY A 682 0.15 -17.92 29.29
C GLY A 682 -0.69 -17.37 30.45
N GLY A 683 -0.26 -16.28 31.11
CA GLY A 683 -1.02 -15.59 32.15
C GLY A 683 -1.97 -14.51 31.61
N GLU A 684 -2.95 -14.11 32.43
CA GLU A 684 -3.97 -13.07 32.12
C GLU A 684 -3.53 -11.64 32.49
N GLU A 685 -2.28 -11.42 32.90
CA GLU A 685 -1.81 -10.09 33.31
C GLU A 685 -1.87 -9.08 32.15
N GLU A 686 -2.49 -7.92 32.42
CA GLU A 686 -2.76 -6.87 31.42
C GLU A 686 -1.48 -6.34 30.73
N ASP A 687 -0.34 -6.42 31.42
CA ASP A 687 0.98 -5.93 30.97
C ASP A 687 1.82 -7.00 30.23
N ALA A 688 1.34 -8.25 30.13
CA ALA A 688 2.09 -9.36 29.52
C ALA A 688 2.07 -9.34 27.98
N ARG A 689 1.37 -8.38 27.37
CA ARG A 689 1.25 -8.23 25.91
C ARG A 689 2.43 -7.45 25.35
N ARG A 690 2.90 -7.90 24.19
CA ARG A 690 4.18 -7.46 23.63
C ARG A 690 4.01 -6.66 22.35
N ILE A 691 4.76 -5.57 22.25
CA ILE A 691 4.88 -4.73 21.05
C ILE A 691 6.29 -4.89 20.49
N ARG A 692 6.46 -4.94 19.17
CA ARG A 692 7.78 -4.94 18.53
C ARG A 692 8.37 -3.54 18.51
N LEU A 693 9.48 -3.31 19.19
CA LEU A 693 10.27 -2.10 19.02
C LEU A 693 11.10 -2.23 17.73
N LEU A 694 10.77 -1.42 16.73
CA LEU A 694 11.47 -1.38 15.44
C LEU A 694 12.57 -0.32 15.47
N GLN A 695 13.81 -0.80 15.50
CA GLN A 695 15.03 0.02 15.52
C GLN A 695 16.20 -0.78 14.93
N HIS A 696 17.43 -0.25 14.95
CA HIS A 696 18.57 -0.98 14.40
C HIS A 696 18.71 -2.39 15.01
N GLN A 697 18.59 -2.54 16.32
CA GLN A 697 18.44 -3.83 17.00
C GLN A 697 17.00 -3.99 17.50
N SER A 698 16.12 -4.51 16.63
CA SER A 698 14.71 -4.72 16.96
C SER A 698 14.55 -5.83 18.00
N ARG A 699 13.60 -5.65 18.90
CA ARG A 699 13.24 -6.60 19.97
C ARG A 699 11.75 -6.49 20.28
N MET A 700 11.20 -7.50 20.92
CA MET A 700 9.94 -7.39 21.63
C MET A 700 10.12 -6.52 22.87
N ASP A 701 9.12 -5.74 23.18
CA ASP A 701 9.04 -4.82 24.32
C ASP A 701 7.62 -4.90 24.91
N GLY A 702 7.41 -4.25 26.05
CA GLY A 702 6.09 -4.10 26.66
C GLY A 702 5.32 -2.89 26.11
N TYR A 703 4.11 -2.70 26.64
CA TYR A 703 3.43 -1.41 26.50
C TYR A 703 4.23 -0.28 27.14
N VAL A 704 4.12 0.91 26.57
CA VAL A 704 4.88 2.09 26.97
C VAL A 704 3.95 3.14 27.56
N GLY A 705 4.41 3.80 28.62
CA GLY A 705 3.70 4.94 29.19
C GLY A 705 2.33 4.64 29.81
N LEU A 706 2.08 3.42 30.31
CA LEU A 706 0.77 3.05 30.89
C LEU A 706 0.33 3.98 32.03
N GLY A 707 1.27 4.46 32.86
CA GLY A 707 1.00 5.47 33.88
C GLY A 707 0.53 6.80 33.27
N ARG A 708 1.18 7.27 32.20
CA ARG A 708 0.76 8.45 31.44
C ARG A 708 -0.62 8.26 30.82
N CYS A 709 -0.89 7.09 30.25
CA CYS A 709 -2.21 6.75 29.72
C CYS A 709 -3.32 6.80 30.78
N ARG A 710 -3.05 6.35 32.01
CA ARG A 710 -4.00 6.49 33.15
C ARG A 710 -4.24 7.96 33.51
N VAL A 711 -3.20 8.80 33.55
CA VAL A 711 -3.32 10.24 33.82
C VAL A 711 -4.16 10.94 32.75
N LEU A 712 -3.95 10.56 31.48
CA LEU A 712 -4.73 11.02 30.34
C LEU A 712 -6.15 10.42 30.31
N GLY A 713 -6.57 9.61 31.29
CA GLY A 713 -7.87 8.97 31.32
C GLY A 713 -8.13 8.04 30.13
N MET A 714 -7.07 7.40 29.64
CA MET A 714 -7.08 6.43 28.54
C MET A 714 -6.34 5.15 28.96
N PRO A 715 -6.79 4.44 30.02
CA PRO A 715 -6.19 3.14 30.38
C PRO A 715 -6.36 2.12 29.24
N LEU A 716 -5.75 0.94 29.34
CA LEU A 716 -5.87 -0.11 28.32
C LEU A 716 -7.33 -0.49 28.02
N THR A 717 -8.21 -0.43 29.03
CA THR A 717 -9.66 -0.69 28.93
C THR A 717 -10.47 0.48 28.36
N TRP A 718 -9.84 1.59 27.93
CA TRP A 718 -10.52 2.81 27.51
C TRP A 718 -11.56 2.59 26.41
N LEU A 719 -11.27 1.72 25.43
CA LEU A 719 -12.18 1.39 24.32
C LEU A 719 -13.31 0.40 24.70
N GLU A 720 -13.27 -0.20 25.89
CA GLU A 720 -14.33 -1.12 26.34
C GLU A 720 -15.56 -0.40 26.87
N SER A 721 -15.36 0.83 27.33
CA SER A 721 -16.40 1.70 27.88
C SER A 721 -17.12 2.54 26.82
N ARG A 722 -16.86 2.30 25.53
CA ARG A 722 -17.18 3.19 24.41
C ARG A 722 -18.09 2.58 23.37
#